data_AF-A0A9Q0G0K1-F1
#
_entry.id   AF-A0A9Q0G0K1-F1
#
_cell.length_a   1.000
_cell.length_b   1.000
_cell.length_c   1.000
_cell.angle_alpha   90.00
_cell.angle_beta   90.00
_cell.angle_gamma   90.00
#
_symmetry.space_group_name_H-M   'P 1'
#
loop_
_entity.id
_entity.type
_entity.pdbx_description
1 polymer ?
#
loop_
_entity_poly.entity_id
_entity_poly.type
_entity_poly.pdbx_seq_one_letter_code
_entity_poly.pdbx_strand_id
1 'polypeptide(L)'
;MLTSFRIYIYAPPKPFSFTSPAESRFFSSLRASNFVTRDPEDAHLFFVPFPSDLSTRSIARVIRDIRAGLPYWNRTLGADHFYVSCSGLDYGSDRNLLELKKNSVQISCFPAQEGKFVPHKDVTLPPVGRIALPPANRTGKGLLGFARYNAVRESTLVKELGKDSDFLIESEPSDEGTLAERMGSSEFCLFEYGGGGDVSGIGEALRFGCVPVVVTGRPIQDLPLMDVLRWQEIALFVGPGGGAKGIKRVLGDDYAREKMRSLGMAAGQHLLWNEREEQEQYALVSVLFEGSVSFSGVWGLNWSLTIAIWFVIYPCPPKSRTLNPPRSSRSSAIEKASDKEPEMGPGTEPNPTTPPLPLTLPYDEAMDALSSLITKRSRADKNNNGDRFDLLFDYIKMLELEEAITEMKVIHVAGTKGKGSTCTFTESILRNCGFRTGLFTSPHLIDVRERFRLDGMDISEEKFLEYFWWCYNRLKERTTEDIPMPTYFRFLALLAFKIFAVEKVDVAILEVGLGGRFDATNVVPEPIVCGISSLGYDHMEILGNTLGEIAGEKAGIFKRGVPAFTVSQPDEAMGVLEEKAAKLDVHLQVAPPLDADLLNGLKLGLDGEHQYVNAGLAIALSSAWLQRTGHSEFNSLDKTSSLPEQFIKGLTTASLQGRAQIVPDEHIDTERHGDLVFYLDGAHSPESMEILLFNCMSVRDPQLLLPNLMKTCASHGVCFKKALFVPNISVYSKVGTHDLPSTDAQVDLSWQFTLQRVWENILGGKAEATKNVQAVCEEIKDDAGMSVRNCENSAVFPSLPSAIRWLREKVQQNKSIRLQVLVAGSLHLVGDVLRLIKK
;
A
#
# COMPACT_ATOMS: atom_id res chain seq x y z
N MET A 1 -19.20 -19.38 3.00
CA MET A 1 -18.05 -19.32 2.07
C MET A 1 -17.36 -20.66 1.88
N LEU A 2 -16.89 -21.34 2.94
CA LEU A 2 -16.14 -22.60 2.81
C LEU A 2 -16.96 -23.80 2.26
N THR A 3 -18.29 -23.75 2.33
CA THR A 3 -19.18 -24.82 1.83
C THR A 3 -19.33 -24.83 0.31
N SER A 4 -19.04 -23.72 -0.37
CA SER A 4 -19.16 -23.57 -1.83
C SER A 4 -17.82 -23.51 -2.55
N PHE A 5 -16.70 -23.45 -1.82
CA PHE A 5 -15.36 -23.35 -2.39
C PHE A 5 -14.91 -24.68 -3.02
N ARG A 6 -14.41 -24.64 -4.26
CA ARG A 6 -14.04 -25.83 -5.02
C ARG A 6 -12.65 -25.71 -5.64
N ILE A 7 -11.86 -26.78 -5.56
CA ILE A 7 -10.53 -26.91 -6.13
C ILE A 7 -10.53 -28.05 -7.14
N TYR A 8 -10.07 -27.79 -8.36
CA TYR A 8 -9.81 -28.82 -9.35
C TYR A 8 -8.33 -29.21 -9.33
N ILE A 9 -8.05 -30.51 -9.39
CA ILE A 9 -6.67 -31.03 -9.44
C ILE A 9 -6.40 -31.50 -10.86
N TYR A 10 -5.40 -30.91 -11.52
CA TYR A 10 -5.00 -31.39 -12.85
C TYR A 10 -4.57 -32.86 -12.81
N ALA A 11 -4.95 -33.63 -13.83
CA ALA A 11 -4.41 -34.97 -13.99
C ALA A 11 -2.94 -34.88 -14.42
N PRO A 12 -1.99 -35.45 -13.67
CA PRO A 12 -0.60 -35.41 -14.07
C PRO A 12 -0.40 -36.27 -15.33
N PRO A 13 0.46 -35.87 -16.27
CA PRO A 13 0.70 -36.61 -17.51
C PRO A 13 1.34 -37.99 -17.26
N LYS A 14 1.97 -38.18 -16.10
CA LYS A 14 2.50 -39.45 -15.61
C LYS A 14 2.27 -39.58 -14.10
N PRO A 15 2.07 -40.81 -13.58
CA PRO A 15 2.05 -41.04 -12.14
C PRO A 15 3.36 -40.56 -11.48
N PHE A 16 3.25 -39.94 -10.31
CA PHE A 16 4.40 -39.47 -9.54
C PHE A 16 4.09 -39.55 -8.03
N SER A 17 5.13 -39.43 -7.20
CA SER A 17 5.02 -39.33 -5.74
C SER A 17 5.81 -38.14 -5.24
N PHE A 18 5.28 -37.42 -4.24
CA PHE A 18 6.02 -36.36 -3.55
C PHE A 18 7.11 -36.97 -2.65
N THR A 19 8.31 -36.38 -2.69
CA THR A 19 9.47 -36.84 -1.91
C THR A 19 9.55 -36.20 -0.53
N SER A 20 9.01 -34.98 -0.38
CA SER A 20 8.91 -34.33 0.93
C SER A 20 7.70 -34.82 1.74
N PRO A 21 7.86 -35.14 3.04
CA PRO A 21 6.75 -35.47 3.93
C PRO A 21 5.67 -34.39 3.97
N ALA A 22 6.05 -33.10 3.95
CA ALA A 22 5.11 -31.99 3.98
C ALA A 22 4.26 -31.91 2.69
N GLU A 23 4.89 -32.10 1.53
CA GLU A 23 4.19 -32.10 0.24
C GLU A 23 3.25 -33.29 0.09
N SER A 24 3.72 -34.48 0.50
CA SER A 24 2.93 -35.71 0.47
C SER A 24 1.70 -35.60 1.38
N ARG A 25 1.86 -35.05 2.59
CA ARG A 25 0.75 -34.77 3.52
C ARG A 25 -0.21 -33.75 2.94
N PHE A 26 0.28 -32.63 2.42
CA PHE A 26 -0.55 -31.61 1.79
C PHE A 26 -1.39 -32.17 0.65
N PHE A 27 -0.78 -32.93 -0.25
CA PHE A 27 -1.50 -33.50 -1.37
C PHE A 27 -2.54 -34.54 -0.93
N SER A 28 -2.21 -35.38 0.06
CA SER A 28 -3.12 -36.40 0.59
C SER A 28 -4.32 -35.75 1.29
N SER A 29 -4.07 -34.74 2.12
CA SER A 29 -5.12 -33.96 2.77
C SER A 29 -5.98 -33.19 1.79
N LEU A 30 -5.38 -32.58 0.74
CA LEU A 30 -6.12 -31.87 -0.29
C LEU A 30 -7.08 -32.84 -0.99
N ARG A 31 -6.62 -34.03 -1.37
CA ARG A 31 -7.46 -35.08 -1.99
C ARG A 31 -8.57 -35.60 -1.09
N ALA A 32 -8.35 -35.65 0.22
CA ALA A 32 -9.34 -36.09 1.20
C ALA A 32 -10.33 -34.96 1.60
N SER A 33 -10.04 -33.71 1.25
CA SER A 33 -10.85 -32.56 1.63
C SER A 33 -12.17 -32.48 0.83
N ASN A 34 -13.18 -31.84 1.43
CA ASN A 34 -14.47 -31.56 0.79
C ASN A 34 -14.39 -30.47 -0.30
N PHE A 35 -13.22 -29.84 -0.49
CA PHE A 35 -13.02 -28.79 -1.48
C PHE A 35 -12.79 -29.35 -2.89
N VAL A 36 -12.40 -30.63 -3.05
CA VAL A 36 -12.07 -31.16 -4.37
C VAL A 36 -13.33 -31.37 -5.21
N THR A 37 -13.33 -30.85 -6.43
CA THR A 37 -14.35 -31.10 -7.46
C THR A 37 -13.79 -31.95 -8.60
N ARG A 38 -14.66 -32.73 -9.26
CA ARG A 38 -14.35 -33.45 -10.50
C ARG A 38 -14.69 -32.63 -11.74
N ASP A 39 -15.52 -31.61 -11.60
CA ASP A 39 -15.90 -30.70 -12.68
C ASP A 39 -15.01 -29.44 -12.63
N PRO A 40 -14.20 -29.18 -13.67
CA PRO A 40 -13.37 -27.98 -13.72
C PRO A 40 -14.18 -26.67 -13.87
N GLU A 41 -15.42 -26.71 -14.36
CA GLU A 41 -16.26 -25.50 -14.48
C GLU A 41 -16.72 -24.97 -13.11
N ASP A 42 -16.90 -25.89 -12.15
CA ASP A 42 -17.25 -25.54 -10.76
C ASP A 42 -16.04 -25.04 -9.94
N ALA A 43 -14.83 -25.08 -10.51
CA ALA A 43 -13.59 -24.85 -9.79
C ALA A 43 -13.23 -23.37 -9.67
N HIS A 44 -12.92 -22.97 -8.43
CA HIS A 44 -12.47 -21.62 -8.09
C HIS A 44 -10.94 -21.51 -8.13
N LEU A 45 -10.25 -22.63 -7.90
CA LEU A 45 -8.79 -22.76 -7.94
C LEU A 45 -8.37 -24.07 -8.60
N PHE A 46 -7.17 -24.05 -9.17
CA PHE A 46 -6.59 -25.18 -9.87
C PHE A 46 -5.24 -25.55 -9.25
N PHE A 47 -5.14 -26.79 -8.76
CA PHE A 47 -3.90 -27.33 -8.24
C PHE A 47 -3.09 -27.97 -9.36
N VAL A 48 -1.80 -27.60 -9.45
CA VAL A 48 -0.83 -28.17 -10.39
C VAL A 48 0.04 -29.19 -9.65
N PRO A 49 -0.17 -30.50 -9.88
CA PRO A 49 0.57 -31.52 -9.15
C PRO A 49 1.89 -31.87 -9.85
N PHE A 50 3.02 -31.57 -9.20
CA PHE A 50 4.35 -32.03 -9.59
C PHE A 50 5.27 -32.11 -8.35
N PRO A 51 6.23 -33.04 -8.28
CA PRO A 51 7.12 -33.14 -7.13
C PRO A 51 8.31 -32.17 -7.27
N SER A 52 8.79 -31.66 -6.13
CA SER A 52 9.83 -30.61 -6.04
C SER A 52 11.23 -31.02 -6.47
N ASP A 53 11.46 -32.32 -6.64
CA ASP A 53 12.73 -32.91 -7.09
C ASP A 53 12.85 -32.98 -8.61
N LEU A 54 11.79 -32.63 -9.36
CA LEU A 54 11.86 -32.53 -10.81
C LEU A 54 12.82 -31.41 -11.25
N SER A 55 13.57 -31.70 -12.31
CA SER A 55 14.35 -30.65 -12.99
C SER A 55 13.43 -29.54 -13.51
N THR A 56 13.93 -28.31 -13.54
CA THR A 56 13.25 -27.14 -14.13
C THR A 56 12.69 -27.44 -15.52
N ARG A 57 13.47 -28.12 -16.37
CA ARG A 57 13.04 -28.56 -17.72
C ARG A 57 11.86 -29.51 -17.70
N SER A 58 11.79 -30.41 -16.71
CA SER A 58 10.65 -31.33 -16.55
C SER A 58 9.41 -30.60 -16.07
N ILE A 59 9.55 -29.65 -15.14
CA ILE A 59 8.43 -28.82 -14.66
C ILE A 59 7.90 -27.94 -15.80
N ALA A 60 8.78 -27.30 -16.57
CA ALA A 60 8.42 -26.53 -17.76
C ALA A 60 7.59 -27.36 -18.76
N ARG A 61 7.95 -28.63 -18.95
CA ARG A 61 7.20 -29.56 -19.80
C ARG A 61 5.79 -29.83 -19.24
N VAL A 62 5.66 -30.07 -17.94
CA VAL A 62 4.35 -30.26 -17.29
C VAL A 62 3.44 -29.06 -17.51
N ILE A 63 3.95 -27.83 -17.29
CA ILE A 63 3.18 -26.61 -17.50
C ILE A 63 2.80 -26.41 -18.96
N ARG A 64 3.73 -26.64 -19.88
CA ARG A 64 3.47 -26.57 -21.32
C ARG A 64 2.37 -27.56 -21.75
N ASP A 65 2.40 -28.77 -21.22
CA ASP A 65 1.41 -29.81 -21.56
C ASP A 65 0.02 -29.43 -20.98
N ILE A 66 -0.04 -28.86 -19.76
CA ILE A 66 -1.28 -28.30 -19.18
C ILE A 66 -1.84 -27.16 -20.04
N ARG A 67 -0.98 -26.24 -20.49
CA ARG A 67 -1.35 -25.11 -21.36
C ARG A 67 -1.89 -25.53 -22.71
N ALA A 68 -1.33 -26.60 -23.28
CA ALA A 68 -1.73 -27.11 -24.58
C ALA A 68 -3.04 -27.91 -24.51
N GLY A 69 -3.30 -28.57 -23.38
CA GLY A 69 -4.45 -29.45 -23.22
C GLY A 69 -5.72 -28.80 -22.67
N LEU A 70 -5.61 -27.70 -21.90
CA LEU A 70 -6.73 -27.17 -21.10
C LEU A 70 -6.90 -25.64 -21.26
N PRO A 71 -8.10 -25.15 -21.61
CA PRO A 71 -8.35 -23.72 -21.84
C PRO A 71 -8.26 -22.87 -20.56
N TYR A 72 -8.39 -23.48 -19.38
CA TYR A 72 -8.46 -22.77 -18.09
C TYR A 72 -7.15 -22.08 -17.71
N TRP A 73 -5.98 -22.64 -18.06
CA TRP A 73 -4.71 -21.96 -17.79
C TRP A 73 -4.63 -20.62 -18.55
N ASN A 74 -5.05 -20.61 -19.81
CA ASN A 74 -4.90 -19.46 -20.69
C ASN A 74 -5.91 -18.34 -20.41
N ARG A 75 -6.98 -18.59 -19.64
CA ARG A 75 -7.99 -17.59 -19.28
C ARG A 75 -7.45 -16.53 -18.31
N THR A 76 -6.58 -16.95 -17.39
CA THR A 76 -5.99 -16.12 -16.31
C THR A 76 -4.47 -16.05 -16.40
N LEU A 77 -3.88 -16.72 -17.39
CA LEU A 77 -2.43 -16.94 -17.52
C LEU A 77 -1.80 -17.61 -16.29
N GLY A 78 -2.56 -18.39 -15.51
CA GLY A 78 -2.05 -19.08 -14.33
C GLY A 78 -2.39 -18.41 -12.99
N ALA A 79 -3.17 -17.32 -12.99
CA ALA A 79 -3.43 -16.51 -11.79
C ALA A 79 -4.39 -17.17 -10.77
N ASP A 80 -5.18 -18.15 -11.20
CA ASP A 80 -6.06 -18.99 -10.39
C ASP A 80 -5.46 -20.40 -10.15
N HIS A 81 -4.14 -20.52 -10.36
CA HIS A 81 -3.39 -21.75 -10.14
C HIS A 81 -2.50 -21.66 -8.91
N PHE A 82 -2.28 -22.80 -8.28
CA PHE A 82 -1.32 -22.93 -7.19
C PHE A 82 -0.62 -24.29 -7.23
N TYR A 83 0.56 -24.36 -6.63
CA TYR A 83 1.38 -25.55 -6.55
C TYR A 83 2.14 -25.61 -5.23
N VAL A 84 2.54 -26.80 -4.82
CA VAL A 84 3.39 -26.99 -3.64
C VAL A 84 4.83 -27.23 -4.07
N SER A 85 5.77 -26.50 -3.49
CA SER A 85 7.20 -26.75 -3.70
C SER A 85 8.06 -26.37 -2.49
N CYS A 86 8.54 -27.37 -1.74
CA CYS A 86 9.48 -27.15 -0.63
C CYS A 86 10.85 -26.64 -1.09
N SER A 87 11.33 -27.05 -2.28
CA SER A 87 12.61 -26.60 -2.84
C SER A 87 12.54 -25.18 -3.43
N GLY A 88 11.32 -24.69 -3.68
CA GLY A 88 11.03 -23.40 -4.31
C GLY A 88 11.45 -23.34 -5.78
N LEU A 89 10.74 -22.55 -6.57
CA LEU A 89 11.10 -22.28 -7.95
C LEU A 89 11.87 -20.97 -8.10
N ASP A 90 12.89 -20.99 -8.96
CA ASP A 90 13.63 -19.81 -9.37
C ASP A 90 12.96 -19.13 -10.57
N TYR A 91 13.42 -17.91 -10.88
CA TYR A 91 13.10 -17.25 -12.15
C TYR A 91 13.95 -17.89 -13.25
N GLY A 92 13.50 -19.05 -13.74
CA GLY A 92 14.15 -19.73 -14.87
C GLY A 92 14.06 -18.93 -16.17
N SER A 93 14.92 -19.26 -17.14
CA SER A 93 14.88 -18.68 -18.49
C SER A 93 13.75 -19.26 -19.37
N ASP A 94 13.12 -20.36 -18.94
CA ASP A 94 11.98 -20.96 -19.64
C ASP A 94 10.70 -20.18 -19.34
N ARG A 95 10.03 -19.72 -20.40
CA ARG A 95 8.79 -18.95 -20.33
C ARG A 95 7.71 -19.60 -19.46
N ASN A 96 7.59 -20.93 -19.47
CA ASN A 96 6.54 -21.62 -18.71
C ASN A 96 6.80 -21.57 -17.21
N LEU A 97 8.07 -21.67 -16.80
CA LEU A 97 8.45 -21.52 -15.39
C LEU A 97 8.33 -20.08 -14.92
N LEU A 98 8.72 -19.13 -15.78
CA LEU A 98 8.57 -17.72 -15.50
C LEU A 98 7.11 -17.34 -15.28
N GLU A 99 6.21 -17.81 -16.14
CA GLU A 99 4.77 -17.57 -16.02
C GLU A 99 4.17 -18.29 -14.79
N LEU A 100 4.54 -19.56 -14.55
CA LEU A 100 4.14 -20.30 -13.33
C LEU A 100 4.55 -19.55 -12.07
N LYS A 101 5.81 -19.11 -11.96
CA LYS A 101 6.33 -18.42 -10.78
C LYS A 101 5.76 -17.01 -10.63
N LYS A 102 5.48 -16.31 -11.73
CA LYS A 102 4.90 -14.94 -11.66
C LYS A 102 3.42 -14.97 -11.31
N ASN A 103 2.65 -15.85 -11.94
CA ASN A 103 1.20 -15.75 -11.93
C ASN A 103 0.56 -16.67 -10.89
N SER A 104 1.15 -17.83 -10.59
CA SER A 104 0.57 -18.80 -9.66
C SER A 104 1.07 -18.63 -8.23
N VAL A 105 0.29 -19.13 -7.25
CA VAL A 105 0.68 -19.13 -5.83
C VAL A 105 1.57 -20.35 -5.53
N GLN A 106 2.76 -20.12 -4.97
CA GLN A 106 3.62 -21.19 -4.46
C GLN A 106 3.33 -21.46 -2.99
N ILE A 107 3.09 -22.71 -2.64
CA ILE A 107 3.06 -23.20 -1.27
C ILE A 107 4.44 -23.76 -0.95
N SER A 108 5.19 -23.07 -0.09
CA SER A 108 6.54 -23.42 0.35
C SER A 108 6.51 -24.13 1.70
N CYS A 109 7.58 -24.80 2.08
CA CYS A 109 7.71 -25.43 3.40
C CYS A 109 8.51 -24.50 4.32
N PHE A 110 8.11 -24.33 5.57
CA PHE A 110 8.83 -23.45 6.51
C PHE A 110 10.11 -24.13 7.04
N PRO A 111 11.26 -23.43 7.10
CA PRO A 111 11.53 -22.12 6.49
C PRO A 111 11.69 -22.22 4.97
N ALA A 112 11.23 -21.19 4.25
CA ALA A 112 11.34 -21.16 2.80
C ALA A 112 12.79 -20.89 2.37
N GLN A 113 13.16 -21.37 1.18
CA GLN A 113 14.50 -21.13 0.64
C GLN A 113 14.71 -19.65 0.30
N GLU A 114 15.88 -19.13 0.67
CA GLU A 114 16.27 -17.73 0.47
C GLU A 114 16.17 -17.35 -1.02
N GLY A 115 15.48 -16.23 -1.30
CA GLY A 115 15.28 -15.71 -2.66
C GLY A 115 14.27 -16.47 -3.53
N LYS A 116 13.63 -17.53 -3.00
CA LYS A 116 12.65 -18.34 -3.73
C LYS A 116 11.21 -18.19 -3.21
N PHE A 117 11.01 -17.40 -2.17
CA PHE A 117 9.71 -17.04 -1.63
C PHE A 117 9.36 -15.61 -2.04
N VAL A 118 8.15 -15.39 -2.55
CA VAL A 118 7.65 -14.06 -2.90
C VAL A 118 6.70 -13.58 -1.79
N PRO A 119 7.10 -12.58 -1.00
CA PRO A 119 6.25 -12.04 0.07
C PRO A 119 4.89 -11.59 -0.46
N HIS A 120 3.84 -11.78 0.33
CA HIS A 120 2.45 -11.43 0.00
C HIS A 120 1.79 -12.26 -1.11
N LYS A 121 2.57 -13.04 -1.90
CA LYS A 121 2.06 -13.89 -2.99
C LYS A 121 2.17 -15.38 -2.69
N ASP A 122 3.28 -15.82 -2.11
CA ASP A 122 3.52 -17.22 -1.74
C ASP A 122 3.05 -17.49 -0.30
N VAL A 123 2.76 -18.76 0.03
CA VAL A 123 2.29 -19.21 1.36
C VAL A 123 3.27 -20.22 1.92
N THR A 124 3.41 -20.29 3.24
CA THR A 124 4.29 -21.26 3.90
C THR A 124 3.49 -22.29 4.72
N LEU A 125 3.79 -23.58 4.51
CA LEU A 125 3.29 -24.67 5.34
C LEU A 125 3.98 -24.67 6.70
N PRO A 126 3.25 -24.97 7.79
CA PRO A 126 3.86 -25.17 9.09
C PRO A 126 4.82 -26.37 9.06
N PRO A 127 5.82 -26.39 9.96
CA PRO A 127 6.69 -27.54 10.12
C PRO A 127 5.88 -28.78 10.53
N VAL A 128 6.32 -29.94 10.06
CA VAL A 128 5.72 -31.23 10.43
C VAL A 128 6.31 -31.65 11.78
N GLY A 129 5.54 -31.46 12.86
CA GLY A 129 5.98 -31.79 14.22
C GLY A 129 5.97 -33.29 14.52
N ARG A 130 6.86 -33.74 15.42
CA ARG A 130 6.77 -35.03 16.09
C ARG A 130 6.18 -34.82 17.48
N ILE A 131 5.24 -35.68 17.89
CA ILE A 131 4.44 -35.47 19.10
C ILE A 131 5.29 -35.76 20.35
N ALA A 132 5.94 -34.72 20.89
CA ALA A 132 6.43 -34.73 22.28
C ALA A 132 5.35 -34.10 23.18
N LEU A 133 4.98 -34.80 24.25
CA LEU A 133 4.02 -34.27 25.24
C LEU A 133 4.66 -33.09 25.99
N PRO A 134 3.93 -32.00 26.23
CA PRO A 134 4.41 -30.92 27.09
C PRO A 134 4.73 -31.46 28.50
N PRO A 135 5.81 -31.03 29.15
CA PRO A 135 6.19 -31.53 30.46
C PRO A 135 5.13 -31.21 31.52
N ALA A 136 4.77 -32.20 32.34
CA ALA A 136 3.59 -32.19 33.21
C ALA A 136 3.65 -31.22 34.41
N ASN A 137 4.82 -30.67 34.75
CA ASN A 137 4.98 -29.63 35.79
C ASN A 137 6.35 -28.94 35.68
N ARG A 138 6.39 -27.60 35.82
CA ARG A 138 7.64 -26.82 35.99
C ARG A 138 8.17 -27.00 37.41
N THR A 139 8.93 -28.06 37.67
CA THR A 139 9.63 -28.25 38.96
C THR A 139 11.11 -27.89 38.81
N GLY A 140 11.44 -26.60 38.91
CA GLY A 140 12.83 -26.11 38.93
C GLY A 140 12.94 -24.59 38.80
N LYS A 141 14.08 -24.00 39.22
CA LYS A 141 14.44 -22.60 38.89
C LYS A 141 14.45 -22.49 37.36
N GLY A 142 13.50 -21.75 36.79
CA GLY A 142 13.37 -21.59 35.34
C GLY A 142 14.60 -20.89 34.75
N LEU A 143 15.06 -21.37 33.60
CA LEU A 143 16.09 -20.68 32.81
C LEU A 143 15.44 -19.45 32.16
N LEU A 144 16.16 -18.32 32.11
CA LEU A 144 15.65 -17.12 31.45
C LEU A 144 15.57 -17.35 29.93
N GLY A 145 16.55 -18.03 29.34
CA GLY A 145 16.46 -18.37 27.92
C GLY A 145 17.20 -19.64 27.51
N PHE A 146 16.74 -20.22 26.41
CA PHE A 146 17.32 -21.39 25.78
C PHE A 146 17.61 -21.10 24.30
N ALA A 147 18.74 -21.56 23.78
CA ALA A 147 19.03 -21.50 22.36
C ALA A 147 19.66 -22.82 21.90
N ARG A 148 19.16 -23.33 20.78
CA ARG A 148 19.78 -24.46 20.06
C ARG A 148 20.62 -23.92 18.93
N TYR A 149 21.81 -24.48 18.76
CA TYR A 149 22.76 -24.01 17.76
C TYR A 149 23.38 -25.18 17.00
N ASN A 150 23.35 -25.10 15.66
CA ASN A 150 24.07 -26.02 14.80
C ASN A 150 25.49 -25.48 14.59
N ALA A 151 26.52 -26.33 14.74
CA ALA A 151 27.92 -25.91 14.76
C ALA A 151 28.48 -25.43 13.39
N VAL A 152 27.62 -25.09 12.42
CA VAL A 152 28.00 -24.80 11.03
C VAL A 152 28.56 -23.37 10.85
N ARG A 153 28.26 -22.42 11.75
CA ARG A 153 28.70 -21.01 11.64
C ARG A 153 28.86 -20.32 12.98
N GLU A 154 30.09 -20.00 13.41
CA GLU A 154 30.36 -19.31 14.69
C GLU A 154 29.50 -18.04 14.88
N SER A 155 28.43 -18.13 15.70
CA SER A 155 27.64 -16.97 16.10
C SER A 155 28.27 -16.29 17.32
N THR A 156 28.65 -15.02 17.17
CA THR A 156 29.15 -14.18 18.26
C THR A 156 28.12 -14.03 19.38
N LEU A 157 26.83 -14.01 19.04
CA LEU A 157 25.73 -13.92 20.00
C LEU A 157 25.64 -15.19 20.86
N VAL A 158 25.77 -16.37 20.26
CA VAL A 158 25.77 -17.66 20.97
C VAL A 158 26.97 -17.76 21.93
N LYS A 159 28.16 -17.29 21.52
CA LYS A 159 29.35 -17.22 22.40
C LYS A 159 29.19 -16.24 23.56
N GLU A 160 28.44 -15.15 23.38
CA GLU A 160 28.14 -14.19 24.44
C GLU A 160 27.10 -14.72 25.43
N LEU A 161 26.01 -15.30 24.93
CA LEU A 161 24.96 -15.88 25.75
C LEU A 161 25.44 -17.09 26.54
N GLY A 162 26.34 -17.92 25.98
CA GLY A 162 26.93 -19.05 26.68
C GLY A 162 27.81 -18.68 27.89
N LYS A 163 28.16 -17.40 28.07
CA LYS A 163 28.88 -16.91 29.26
C LYS A 163 27.95 -16.46 30.39
N ASP A 164 26.64 -16.43 30.15
CA ASP A 164 25.62 -15.91 31.06
C ASP A 164 24.88 -17.08 31.71
N SER A 165 24.85 -17.14 33.04
CA SER A 165 24.22 -18.23 33.79
C SER A 165 22.70 -18.31 33.61
N ASP A 166 22.07 -17.25 33.09
CA ASP A 166 20.63 -17.19 32.85
C ASP A 166 20.21 -17.84 31.52
N PHE A 167 21.18 -18.13 30.63
CA PHE A 167 20.93 -18.72 29.32
C PHE A 167 21.57 -20.11 29.19
N LEU A 168 20.81 -21.06 28.65
CA LEU A 168 21.30 -22.39 28.29
C LEU A 168 21.49 -22.50 26.77
N ILE A 169 22.72 -22.78 26.35
CA ILE A 169 23.09 -22.98 24.95
C ILE A 169 23.42 -24.45 24.73
N GLU A 170 22.78 -25.07 23.74
CA GLU A 170 22.98 -26.48 23.41
C GLU A 170 23.39 -26.66 21.94
N SER A 171 24.45 -27.44 21.71
CA SER A 171 24.95 -27.78 20.37
C SER A 171 24.36 -29.09 19.88
N GLU A 172 23.96 -29.16 18.61
CA GLU A 172 23.48 -30.41 18.00
C GLU A 172 24.55 -31.53 17.99
N PRO A 173 24.17 -32.81 18.11
CA PRO A 173 22.81 -33.34 18.30
C PRO A 173 22.41 -33.48 19.79
N SER A 174 21.13 -33.25 20.08
CA SER A 174 20.52 -33.39 21.41
C SER A 174 19.46 -34.50 21.41
N ASP A 175 19.29 -35.22 22.53
CA ASP A 175 18.19 -36.18 22.68
C ASP A 175 16.83 -35.44 22.69
N GLU A 176 15.85 -35.92 21.91
CA GLU A 176 14.55 -35.25 21.70
C GLU A 176 13.78 -35.03 23.03
N GLY A 177 13.88 -35.97 23.98
CA GLY A 177 13.25 -35.86 25.30
C GLY A 177 13.82 -34.73 26.16
N THR A 178 15.13 -34.51 26.10
CA THR A 178 15.79 -33.41 26.79
C THR A 178 15.45 -32.05 26.17
N LEU A 179 15.26 -31.96 24.85
CA LEU A 179 14.92 -30.71 24.16
C LEU A 179 13.54 -30.16 24.60
N ALA A 180 12.53 -31.04 24.69
CA ALA A 180 11.19 -30.67 25.15
C ALA A 180 11.20 -30.20 26.61
N GLU A 181 11.97 -30.87 27.48
CA GLU A 181 12.16 -30.45 28.88
C GLU A 181 12.87 -29.09 28.98
N ARG A 182 13.91 -28.84 28.16
CA ARG A 182 14.63 -27.55 28.13
C ARG A 182 13.74 -26.41 27.64
N MET A 183 12.99 -26.60 26.55
CA MET A 183 12.04 -25.60 26.08
C MET A 183 10.94 -25.35 27.12
N GLY A 184 10.36 -26.40 27.71
CA GLY A 184 9.29 -26.26 28.73
C GLY A 184 9.74 -25.62 30.05
N SER A 185 11.03 -25.75 30.39
CA SER A 185 11.64 -25.14 31.58
C SER A 185 12.24 -23.76 31.36
N SER A 186 12.25 -23.27 30.11
CA SER A 186 12.78 -21.94 29.75
C SER A 186 11.66 -20.91 29.57
N GLU A 187 11.96 -19.64 29.86
CA GLU A 187 11.03 -18.55 29.59
C GLU A 187 11.03 -18.14 28.12
N PHE A 188 12.22 -18.05 27.52
CA PHE A 188 12.41 -17.62 26.13
C PHE A 188 13.23 -18.62 25.32
N CYS A 189 12.89 -18.75 24.04
CA CYS A 189 13.60 -19.64 23.11
C CYS A 189 14.13 -18.82 21.94
N LEU A 190 15.45 -18.78 21.77
CA LEU A 190 16.09 -17.95 20.76
C LEU A 190 16.24 -18.70 19.44
N PHE A 191 15.90 -18.01 18.35
CA PHE A 191 15.94 -18.52 16.99
C PHE A 191 16.66 -17.53 16.08
N GLU A 192 17.74 -17.94 15.45
CA GLU A 192 18.44 -17.11 14.46
C GLU A 192 17.80 -17.27 13.08
N TYR A 193 17.23 -16.19 12.55
CA TYR A 193 16.52 -16.21 11.27
C TYR A 193 17.43 -15.77 10.10
N GLY A 194 17.57 -16.66 9.12
CA GLY A 194 18.39 -16.47 7.92
C GLY A 194 19.86 -16.89 8.10
N GLY A 195 20.60 -17.01 6.99
CA GLY A 195 22.05 -17.23 7.02
C GLY A 195 22.51 -18.60 7.55
N GLY A 196 21.66 -19.62 7.50
CA GLY A 196 21.96 -21.00 7.94
C GLY A 196 21.49 -21.35 9.37
N GLY A 197 20.86 -20.41 10.08
CA GLY A 197 20.22 -20.66 11.38
C GLY A 197 18.98 -21.55 11.28
N ASP A 198 18.68 -22.27 12.36
CA ASP A 198 17.51 -23.15 12.46
C ASP A 198 16.36 -22.47 13.21
N VAL A 199 15.25 -22.24 12.49
CA VAL A 199 14.00 -21.69 13.03
C VAL A 199 12.87 -22.71 13.06
N SER A 200 13.14 -23.96 12.70
CA SER A 200 12.12 -25.02 12.60
C SER A 200 11.43 -25.33 13.94
N GLY A 201 12.12 -25.12 15.07
CA GLY A 201 11.62 -25.36 16.43
C GLY A 201 10.67 -24.28 16.98
N ILE A 202 10.35 -23.22 16.23
CA ILE A 202 9.46 -22.14 16.70
C ILE A 202 8.09 -22.67 17.14
N GLY A 203 7.52 -23.63 16.39
CA GLY A 203 6.22 -24.21 16.71
C GLY A 203 6.23 -24.99 18.03
N GLU A 204 7.32 -25.71 18.30
CA GLU A 204 7.52 -26.48 19.54
C GLU A 204 7.71 -25.55 20.74
N ALA A 205 8.51 -24.50 20.59
CA ALA A 205 8.70 -23.50 21.64
C ALA A 205 7.37 -22.86 22.06
N LEU A 206 6.55 -22.44 21.09
CA LEU A 206 5.21 -21.91 21.36
C LEU A 206 4.34 -22.93 22.10
N ARG A 207 4.30 -24.18 21.65
CA ARG A 207 3.54 -25.27 22.28
C ARG A 207 3.96 -25.55 23.73
N PHE A 208 5.25 -25.43 24.03
CA PHE A 208 5.79 -25.64 25.38
C PHE A 208 5.74 -24.40 26.27
N GLY A 209 5.19 -23.29 25.77
CA GLY A 209 5.08 -22.03 26.51
C GLY A 209 6.43 -21.35 26.72
N CYS A 210 7.37 -21.56 25.79
CA CYS A 210 8.63 -20.84 25.67
C CYS A 210 8.44 -19.74 24.62
N VAL A 211 8.51 -18.47 25.03
CA VAL A 211 8.23 -17.36 24.11
C VAL A 211 9.37 -17.25 23.07
N PRO A 212 9.09 -17.37 21.76
CA PRO A 212 10.13 -17.28 20.74
C PRO A 212 10.73 -15.88 20.68
N VAL A 213 12.06 -15.81 20.65
CA VAL A 213 12.84 -14.59 20.38
C VAL A 213 13.55 -14.81 19.05
N VAL A 214 13.01 -14.22 18.00
CA VAL A 214 13.55 -14.36 16.65
C VAL A 214 14.57 -13.25 16.41
N VAL A 215 15.84 -13.65 16.34
CA VAL A 215 16.97 -12.77 16.04
C VAL A 215 17.12 -12.66 14.54
N THR A 216 16.91 -11.47 14.00
CA THR A 216 16.97 -11.24 12.55
C THR A 216 17.59 -9.90 12.20
N GLY A 217 18.48 -9.89 11.21
CA GLY A 217 19.01 -8.67 10.59
C GLY A 217 18.23 -8.22 9.35
N ARG A 218 17.10 -8.86 9.04
CA ARG A 218 16.30 -8.65 7.83
C ARG A 218 14.80 -8.79 8.11
N PRO A 219 13.91 -8.23 7.28
CA PRO A 219 12.46 -8.43 7.42
C PRO A 219 12.12 -9.92 7.29
N ILE A 220 11.40 -10.44 8.26
CA ILE A 220 10.88 -11.81 8.22
C ILE A 220 9.67 -11.84 7.31
N GLN A 221 9.68 -12.73 6.32
CA GLN A 221 8.70 -12.70 5.22
C GLN A 221 7.92 -14.00 5.04
N ASP A 222 8.33 -15.10 5.67
CA ASP A 222 7.84 -16.45 5.37
C ASP A 222 7.39 -17.27 6.60
N LEU A 223 7.20 -16.65 7.77
CA LEU A 223 6.65 -17.33 8.96
C LEU A 223 5.34 -18.06 8.61
N PRO A 224 5.10 -19.24 9.21
CA PRO A 224 3.87 -19.97 8.97
C PRO A 224 2.67 -19.11 9.36
N LEU A 225 1.66 -19.08 8.49
CA LEU A 225 0.41 -18.36 8.73
C LEU A 225 0.62 -16.87 9.09
N MET A 226 1.66 -16.22 8.55
CA MET A 226 1.96 -14.80 8.84
C MET A 226 0.78 -13.86 8.55
N ASP A 227 -0.04 -14.19 7.55
CA ASP A 227 -1.24 -13.43 7.19
C ASP A 227 -2.45 -13.66 8.14
N VAL A 228 -2.36 -14.64 9.04
CA VAL A 228 -3.44 -15.04 9.97
C VAL A 228 -3.05 -14.79 11.42
N LEU A 229 -1.79 -15.02 11.79
CA LEU A 229 -1.30 -14.88 13.16
C LEU A 229 -0.70 -13.50 13.41
N ARG A 230 -1.08 -12.87 14.53
CA ARG A 230 -0.44 -11.67 15.05
C ARG A 230 0.87 -12.05 15.74
N TRP A 231 1.91 -12.32 14.96
CA TRP A 231 3.21 -12.78 15.45
C TRP A 231 3.84 -11.86 16.52
N GLN A 232 3.58 -10.55 16.47
CA GLN A 232 4.03 -9.57 17.47
C GLN A 232 3.39 -9.77 18.86
N GLU A 233 2.28 -10.50 18.96
CA GLU A 233 1.59 -10.79 20.22
C GLU A 233 2.03 -12.14 20.83
N ILE A 234 2.81 -12.94 20.10
CA ILE A 234 3.22 -14.31 20.51
C ILE A 234 4.73 -14.56 20.43
N ALA A 235 5.50 -13.67 19.80
CA ALA A 235 6.96 -13.77 19.66
C ALA A 235 7.60 -12.37 19.71
N LEU A 236 8.87 -12.33 20.10
CA LEU A 236 9.70 -11.14 20.11
C LEU A 236 10.65 -11.14 18.91
N PHE A 237 10.85 -9.97 18.29
CA PHE A 237 11.75 -9.78 17.16
C PHE A 237 12.88 -8.85 17.56
N VAL A 238 14.11 -9.32 17.45
CA VAL A 238 15.29 -8.59 17.94
C VAL A 238 16.34 -8.48 16.84
N GLY A 239 16.91 -7.29 16.69
CA GLY A 239 18.02 -7.05 15.77
C GLY A 239 19.34 -7.65 16.30
N PRO A 240 20.27 -8.06 15.42
CA PRO A 240 21.52 -8.73 15.82
C PRO A 240 22.49 -7.82 16.59
N GLY A 241 22.30 -6.50 16.57
CA GLY A 241 23.24 -5.52 17.16
C GLY A 241 23.17 -5.33 18.68
N GLY A 242 22.18 -5.91 19.37
CA GLY A 242 21.93 -5.65 20.80
C GLY A 242 22.75 -6.51 21.78
N GLY A 243 23.34 -7.62 21.33
CA GLY A 243 24.01 -8.61 22.20
C GLY A 243 23.11 -9.17 23.32
N ALA A 244 23.70 -9.92 24.26
CA ALA A 244 22.96 -10.50 25.40
C ALA A 244 22.29 -9.43 26.30
N LYS A 245 22.89 -8.26 26.45
CA LYS A 245 22.35 -7.14 27.26
C LYS A 245 21.14 -6.46 26.62
N GLY A 246 21.12 -6.33 25.29
CA GLY A 246 19.97 -5.77 24.56
C GLY A 246 18.76 -6.69 24.62
N ILE A 247 19.00 -8.01 24.53
CA ILE A 247 17.95 -9.02 24.73
C ILE A 247 17.38 -8.90 26.14
N LYS A 248 18.20 -8.94 27.22
CA LYS A 248 17.72 -8.82 28.61
C LYS A 248 16.88 -7.56 28.90
N ARG A 249 17.14 -6.44 28.22
CA ARG A 249 16.38 -5.19 28.38
C ARG A 249 14.94 -5.29 27.84
N VAL A 250 14.75 -6.01 26.73
CA VAL A 250 13.43 -6.21 26.11
C VAL A 250 12.57 -7.21 26.89
N LEU A 251 13.22 -8.14 27.61
CA LEU A 251 12.53 -9.22 28.34
C LEU A 251 11.95 -8.80 29.71
N GLY A 252 12.18 -7.58 30.19
CA GLY A 252 11.91 -7.16 31.57
C GLY A 252 10.47 -6.77 31.94
N ASP A 253 9.51 -6.79 31.00
CA ASP A 253 8.09 -6.50 31.29
C ASP A 253 7.31 -7.78 31.61
N ASP A 254 7.04 -8.01 32.90
CA ASP A 254 6.40 -9.23 33.40
C ASP A 254 4.93 -9.37 32.94
N TYR A 255 4.19 -8.27 32.74
CA TYR A 255 2.77 -8.32 32.37
C TYR A 255 2.59 -8.66 30.89
N ALA A 256 3.43 -8.11 30.02
CA ALA A 256 3.45 -8.45 28.61
C ALA A 256 3.86 -9.91 28.37
N ARG A 257 4.78 -10.43 29.21
CA ARG A 257 5.35 -11.79 29.09
C ARG A 257 4.32 -12.91 29.27
N GLU A 258 3.52 -12.86 30.33
CA GLU A 258 2.55 -13.92 30.62
C GLU A 258 1.42 -13.95 29.56
N LYS A 259 1.04 -12.77 29.05
CA LYS A 259 0.08 -12.65 27.95
C LYS A 259 0.61 -13.28 26.65
N MET A 260 1.85 -12.96 26.25
CA MET A 260 2.46 -13.54 25.05
C MET A 260 2.58 -15.06 25.16
N ARG A 261 2.92 -15.56 26.35
CA ARG A 261 3.04 -16.99 26.62
C ARG A 261 1.69 -17.72 26.48
N SER A 262 0.63 -17.18 27.07
CA SER A 262 -0.72 -17.74 26.97
C SER A 262 -1.20 -17.80 25.51
N LEU A 263 -1.06 -16.70 24.79
CA LEU A 263 -1.43 -16.62 23.37
C LEU A 263 -0.53 -17.52 22.49
N GLY A 264 0.76 -17.62 22.82
CA GLY A 264 1.72 -18.45 22.12
C GLY A 264 1.44 -19.94 22.27
N MET A 265 1.08 -20.42 23.46
CA MET A 265 0.67 -21.82 23.67
C MET A 265 -0.58 -22.17 22.87
N ALA A 266 -1.57 -21.27 22.81
CA ALA A 266 -2.76 -21.44 22.00
C ALA A 266 -2.42 -21.50 20.50
N ALA A 267 -1.52 -20.63 20.02
CA ALA A 267 -1.06 -20.65 18.62
C ALA A 267 -0.21 -21.89 18.29
N GLY A 268 0.64 -22.35 19.21
CA GLY A 268 1.55 -23.48 19.06
C GLY A 268 0.85 -24.82 18.79
N GLN A 269 -0.40 -24.97 19.28
CA GLN A 269 -1.24 -26.13 18.95
C GLN A 269 -1.57 -26.24 17.45
N HIS A 270 -1.55 -25.10 16.73
CA HIS A 270 -1.93 -24.98 15.32
C HIS A 270 -0.76 -24.60 14.38
N LEU A 271 0.46 -24.54 14.91
CA LEU A 271 1.70 -24.32 14.15
C LEU A 271 2.51 -25.60 13.90
N LEU A 272 2.00 -26.73 14.38
CA LEU A 272 2.55 -28.06 14.12
C LEU A 272 1.50 -28.90 13.38
N TRP A 273 1.90 -29.52 12.27
CA TRP A 273 1.03 -30.43 11.54
C TRP A 273 0.94 -31.79 12.29
N ASN A 274 -0.01 -31.89 13.23
CA ASN A 274 -0.18 -33.06 14.12
C ASN A 274 -0.74 -34.31 13.41
N GLU A 275 -0.45 -35.51 13.96
CA GLU A 275 -0.88 -36.83 13.42
C GLU A 275 -2.22 -37.36 13.98
N ARG A 276 -2.83 -36.72 14.99
CA ARG A 276 -4.13 -37.14 15.57
C ARG A 276 -5.11 -35.99 15.76
N GLU A 277 -6.38 -36.26 15.47
CA GLU A 277 -7.53 -35.41 15.80
C GLU A 277 -7.71 -35.39 17.33
N GLU A 278 -7.22 -34.34 18.00
CA GLU A 278 -7.59 -34.07 19.40
C GLU A 278 -8.89 -33.23 19.45
N GLN A 279 -9.80 -33.65 20.33
CA GLN A 279 -11.23 -33.34 20.37
C GLN A 279 -11.63 -31.95 20.88
N GLU A 280 -10.70 -31.03 21.09
CA GLU A 280 -11.00 -29.70 21.66
C GLU A 280 -10.67 -28.55 20.70
N GLN A 281 -11.25 -28.58 19.50
CA GLN A 281 -11.08 -27.53 18.47
C GLN A 281 -11.95 -26.27 18.68
N TYR A 282 -12.65 -26.12 19.82
CA TYR A 282 -13.60 -25.01 20.03
C TYR A 282 -13.04 -23.82 20.82
N ALA A 283 -11.83 -23.89 21.39
CA ALA A 283 -11.30 -22.83 22.26
C ALA A 283 -10.61 -21.65 21.53
N LEU A 284 -10.46 -21.69 20.19
CA LEU A 284 -9.80 -20.61 19.43
C LEU A 284 -10.74 -19.73 18.58
N VAL A 285 -12.04 -20.04 18.51
CA VAL A 285 -12.99 -19.13 17.82
C VAL A 285 -13.04 -17.79 18.57
N SER A 286 -12.83 -17.77 19.88
CA SER A 286 -12.78 -16.55 20.69
C SER A 286 -11.46 -15.77 20.57
N VAL A 287 -10.30 -16.44 20.45
CA VAL A 287 -8.99 -15.75 20.40
C VAL A 287 -8.63 -15.25 19.00
N LEU A 288 -9.12 -15.90 17.94
CA LEU A 288 -8.84 -15.52 16.55
C LEU A 288 -9.98 -14.70 15.89
N PHE A 289 -11.21 -14.73 16.40
CA PHE A 289 -12.39 -14.14 15.71
C PHE A 289 -13.25 -13.17 16.56
N GLU A 290 -12.74 -12.58 17.64
CA GLU A 290 -13.46 -11.49 18.34
C GLU A 290 -13.42 -10.11 17.64
N GLY A 291 -12.82 -10.04 16.45
CA GLY A 291 -13.04 -8.94 15.51
C GLY A 291 -13.73 -9.48 14.26
N SER A 292 -14.80 -8.84 13.82
CA SER A 292 -15.50 -9.12 12.56
C SER A 292 -14.55 -8.98 11.36
N VAL A 293 -13.83 -10.04 11.00
CA VAL A 293 -12.94 -10.04 9.83
C VAL A 293 -13.77 -10.35 8.58
N SER A 294 -13.91 -9.35 7.71
CA SER A 294 -14.70 -9.40 6.49
C SER A 294 -13.88 -9.92 5.28
N PHE A 295 -14.52 -10.73 4.42
CA PHE A 295 -13.93 -11.52 3.32
C PHE A 295 -13.96 -10.84 1.94
N SER A 296 -12.89 -10.99 1.13
CA SER A 296 -12.41 -9.79 0.45
C SER A 296 -11.29 -9.93 -0.66
N GLY A 297 -11.67 -9.91 -1.96
CA GLY A 297 -10.88 -9.58 -3.21
C GLY A 297 -9.78 -10.57 -3.66
N VAL A 298 -8.89 -10.35 -4.66
CA VAL A 298 -7.79 -11.26 -5.19
C VAL A 298 -6.84 -11.96 -4.17
N TRP A 299 -6.84 -11.50 -2.93
CA TRP A 299 -6.23 -11.99 -1.67
C TRP A 299 -7.18 -12.99 -0.99
N GLY A 300 -8.37 -13.21 -1.52
CA GLY A 300 -9.31 -14.27 -1.20
C GLY A 300 -8.83 -15.55 -1.87
N LEU A 301 -8.05 -15.49 -2.96
CA LEU A 301 -7.27 -16.66 -3.33
C LEU A 301 -6.16 -16.88 -2.32
N ASN A 302 -5.29 -15.92 -1.98
CA ASN A 302 -4.20 -16.25 -1.04
C ASN A 302 -4.67 -16.50 0.41
N TRP A 303 -5.71 -15.83 0.90
CA TRP A 303 -6.28 -15.96 2.24
C TRP A 303 -7.37 -17.03 2.31
N SER A 304 -8.25 -17.21 1.29
CA SER A 304 -9.11 -18.42 1.25
C SER A 304 -8.34 -19.65 0.83
N LEU A 305 -7.20 -19.55 0.12
CA LEU A 305 -6.21 -20.63 -0.02
C LEU A 305 -5.45 -20.81 1.28
N THR A 306 -5.05 -19.78 2.03
CA THR A 306 -4.41 -19.97 3.35
C THR A 306 -5.39 -20.58 4.36
N ILE A 307 -6.66 -20.17 4.35
CA ILE A 307 -7.74 -20.77 5.14
C ILE A 307 -8.10 -22.17 4.60
N ALA A 308 -8.18 -22.39 3.29
CA ALA A 308 -8.43 -23.72 2.73
C ALA A 308 -7.23 -24.65 2.97
N ILE A 309 -5.99 -24.17 2.84
CA ILE A 309 -4.76 -24.83 3.27
C ILE A 309 -4.87 -25.13 4.76
N TRP A 310 -5.34 -24.20 5.59
CA TRP A 310 -5.57 -24.45 7.02
C TRP A 310 -6.61 -25.54 7.28
N PHE A 311 -7.75 -25.56 6.58
CA PHE A 311 -8.75 -26.65 6.66
C PHE A 311 -8.28 -27.96 6.01
N VAL A 312 -7.35 -27.90 5.07
CA VAL A 312 -6.66 -29.06 4.48
C VAL A 312 -5.64 -29.62 5.49
N ILE A 313 -4.90 -28.77 6.20
CA ILE A 313 -3.95 -29.17 7.24
C ILE A 313 -4.70 -29.69 8.48
N TYR A 314 -5.80 -29.04 8.87
CA TYR A 314 -6.60 -29.31 10.07
C TYR A 314 -8.08 -29.57 9.71
N PRO A 315 -8.42 -30.78 9.26
CA PRO A 315 -9.81 -31.14 8.96
C PRO A 315 -10.67 -31.07 10.23
N CYS A 316 -11.85 -30.45 10.14
CA CYS A 316 -12.83 -30.42 11.23
C CYS A 316 -13.69 -31.70 11.18
N PRO A 317 -13.92 -32.42 12.28
CA PRO A 317 -14.69 -33.65 12.25
C PRO A 317 -16.15 -33.40 11.83
N PRO A 318 -16.78 -34.32 11.08
CA PRO A 318 -18.17 -34.16 10.65
C PRO A 318 -19.11 -34.08 11.86
N LYS A 319 -19.96 -33.06 11.90
CA LYS A 319 -20.96 -32.88 12.97
C LYS A 319 -21.83 -34.14 13.12
N SER A 320 -21.68 -34.85 14.24
CA SER A 320 -22.65 -35.84 14.68
C SER A 320 -23.98 -35.15 15.04
N ARG A 321 -25.08 -35.76 14.59
CA ARG A 321 -26.47 -35.35 14.81
C ARG A 321 -26.80 -35.09 16.28
N THR A 322 -27.64 -34.06 16.47
CA THR A 322 -28.65 -33.86 17.53
C THR A 322 -28.19 -33.84 18.99
N LEU A 323 -28.25 -32.65 19.61
CA LEU A 323 -28.67 -32.48 21.01
C LEU A 323 -29.41 -31.13 21.12
N ASN A 324 -30.68 -31.19 21.53
CA ASN A 324 -31.58 -30.05 21.69
C ASN A 324 -31.09 -29.11 22.81
N PRO A 325 -31.29 -27.79 22.72
CA PRO A 325 -31.17 -26.92 23.88
C PRO A 325 -32.41 -27.08 24.79
N PRO A 326 -32.25 -26.99 26.13
CA PRO A 326 -33.38 -27.10 27.04
C PRO A 326 -34.26 -25.86 26.99
N ARG A 327 -35.57 -26.09 27.11
CA ARG A 327 -36.61 -25.09 27.36
C ARG A 327 -36.58 -24.66 28.83
N SER A 328 -36.69 -23.36 29.09
CA SER A 328 -37.39 -22.78 30.25
C SER A 328 -37.84 -21.37 29.83
N SER A 329 -39.09 -21.22 29.39
CA SER A 329 -40.30 -20.87 30.18
C SER A 329 -40.46 -19.36 30.38
N ARG A 330 -41.45 -18.84 29.65
CA ARG A 330 -42.03 -17.49 29.67
C ARG A 330 -42.64 -17.08 31.02
N SER A 331 -42.88 -15.76 31.08
CA SER A 331 -44.01 -15.04 31.69
C SER A 331 -43.67 -14.37 33.04
N SER A 332 -44.15 -13.16 33.38
CA SER A 332 -45.26 -12.36 32.85
C SER A 332 -45.26 -10.92 33.44
N ALA A 333 -45.97 -10.01 32.73
CA ALA A 333 -46.75 -8.83 33.18
C ALA A 333 -46.03 -7.66 33.91
N ILE A 334 -46.01 -6.43 33.37
CA ILE A 334 -47.04 -5.36 33.31
C ILE A 334 -47.44 -4.79 34.69
N GLU A 335 -47.12 -3.50 34.91
CA GLU A 335 -47.83 -2.41 35.66
C GLU A 335 -46.77 -1.42 36.19
N LYS A 336 -46.93 -0.10 36.37
CA LYS A 336 -47.89 0.97 36.04
C LYS A 336 -47.17 2.29 36.41
N ALA A 337 -47.61 3.40 35.83
CA ALA A 337 -47.12 4.74 36.09
C ALA A 337 -47.37 5.24 37.53
N SER A 338 -46.56 6.20 37.98
CA SER A 338 -46.98 7.21 38.96
C SER A 338 -46.11 8.46 38.91
N ASP A 339 -46.79 9.59 38.93
CA ASP A 339 -46.34 10.99 38.96
C ASP A 339 -45.38 11.35 40.10
N LYS A 340 -44.56 12.40 39.86
CA LYS A 340 -44.46 13.59 40.75
C LYS A 340 -43.47 14.63 40.20
N GLU A 341 -43.99 15.82 39.91
CA GLU A 341 -43.25 17.10 39.87
C GLU A 341 -42.70 17.46 41.26
N PRO A 342 -41.77 18.44 41.34
CA PRO A 342 -42.20 19.71 41.95
C PRO A 342 -41.65 21.00 41.29
N GLU A 343 -42.59 21.94 41.16
CA GLU A 343 -42.58 23.41 41.30
C GLU A 343 -41.30 24.28 41.25
N MET A 344 -41.49 25.41 40.54
CA MET A 344 -40.61 26.57 40.38
C MET A 344 -40.72 27.64 41.49
N GLY A 345 -39.66 28.46 41.62
CA GLY A 345 -39.71 29.85 42.11
C GLY A 345 -38.34 30.55 41.95
N PRO A 346 -38.24 31.90 42.01
CA PRO A 346 -38.41 32.77 40.84
C PRO A 346 -37.21 33.70 40.52
N GLY A 347 -37.08 34.06 39.23
CA GLY A 347 -36.74 35.39 38.69
C GLY A 347 -35.39 36.05 39.01
N THR A 348 -34.55 36.22 37.97
CA THR A 348 -33.87 37.49 37.63
C THR A 348 -33.17 37.38 36.27
N GLU A 349 -33.54 38.23 35.32
CA GLU A 349 -32.73 38.65 34.16
C GLU A 349 -32.17 40.06 34.49
N PRO A 350 -31.03 40.55 33.95
CA PRO A 350 -30.72 40.49 32.51
C PRO A 350 -29.22 40.47 32.05
N ASN A 351 -29.05 39.99 30.79
CA ASN A 351 -28.12 40.49 29.75
C ASN A 351 -26.59 40.19 29.76
N PRO A 352 -25.87 40.33 28.62
CA PRO A 352 -25.33 39.19 27.89
C PRO A 352 -23.80 39.24 27.82
N THR A 353 -23.15 38.12 28.11
CA THR A 353 -21.74 37.92 27.75
C THR A 353 -21.62 36.57 27.07
N THR A 354 -21.62 36.61 25.74
CA THR A 354 -21.02 35.57 24.91
C THR A 354 -19.62 35.30 25.46
N PRO A 355 -19.27 34.06 25.86
CA PRO A 355 -17.87 33.73 26.03
C PRO A 355 -17.18 33.87 24.66
N PRO A 356 -15.95 34.38 24.60
CA PRO A 356 -15.17 34.32 23.37
C PRO A 356 -15.02 32.85 22.95
N LEU A 357 -15.25 32.56 21.67
CA LEU A 357 -14.90 31.28 21.06
C LEU A 357 -13.46 30.90 21.46
N PRO A 358 -13.19 29.66 21.93
CA PRO A 358 -11.84 29.27 22.27
C PRO A 358 -10.97 29.26 21.01
N LEU A 359 -9.93 30.08 21.08
CA LEU A 359 -8.61 29.94 20.48
C LEU A 359 -8.36 28.58 19.82
N THR A 360 -8.11 28.62 18.50
CA THR A 360 -7.38 27.64 17.68
C THR A 360 -7.35 26.21 18.24
N LEU A 361 -8.28 25.37 17.77
CA LEU A 361 -8.13 23.91 17.91
C LEU A 361 -6.80 23.51 17.24
N PRO A 362 -5.93 22.73 17.91
CA PRO A 362 -4.63 22.38 17.34
C PRO A 362 -4.78 21.66 16.00
N TYR A 363 -4.04 22.09 14.98
CA TYR A 363 -4.03 21.45 13.67
C TYR A 363 -3.75 19.94 13.75
N ASP A 364 -2.89 19.55 14.70
CA ASP A 364 -2.54 18.16 14.97
C ASP A 364 -3.75 17.32 15.40
N GLU A 365 -4.68 17.86 16.20
CA GLU A 365 -5.89 17.13 16.61
C GLU A 365 -6.80 16.83 15.42
N ALA A 366 -6.91 17.78 14.48
CA ALA A 366 -7.66 17.56 13.24
C ALA A 366 -6.99 16.49 12.37
N MET A 367 -5.65 16.46 12.32
CA MET A 367 -4.89 15.44 11.58
C MET A 367 -5.03 14.04 12.21
N ASP A 368 -5.05 13.94 13.53
CA ASP A 368 -5.28 12.68 14.25
C ASP A 368 -6.71 12.17 14.01
N ALA A 369 -7.71 13.05 14.14
CA ALA A 369 -9.10 12.73 13.85
C ALA A 369 -9.27 12.26 12.40
N LEU A 370 -8.67 12.98 11.45
CA LEU A 370 -8.70 12.61 10.03
C LEU A 370 -7.98 11.27 9.77
N SER A 371 -6.83 11.04 10.41
CA SER A 371 -6.07 9.78 10.28
C SER A 371 -6.85 8.58 10.83
N SER A 372 -7.68 8.79 11.85
CA SER A 372 -8.56 7.73 12.38
C SER A 372 -9.58 7.21 11.34
N LEU A 373 -9.91 8.03 10.33
CA LEU A 373 -10.80 7.66 9.22
C LEU A 373 -10.10 6.80 8.15
N ILE A 374 -8.79 6.60 8.26
CA ILE A 374 -8.04 5.67 7.41
C ILE A 374 -8.41 4.24 7.82
N THR A 375 -9.44 3.73 7.19
CA THR A 375 -9.84 2.33 7.32
C THR A 375 -8.84 1.45 6.58
N LYS A 376 -8.29 0.44 7.27
CA LYS A 376 -7.59 -0.66 6.59
C LYS A 376 -8.62 -1.39 5.72
N ARG A 377 -8.59 -1.15 4.40
CA ARG A 377 -9.60 -1.69 3.47
C ARG A 377 -9.66 -3.20 3.55
N SER A 378 -10.86 -3.73 3.80
CA SER A 378 -11.25 -5.09 3.48
C SER A 378 -12.14 -5.07 2.23
N ARG A 379 -11.76 -5.76 1.16
CA ARG A 379 -12.50 -6.04 -0.09
C ARG A 379 -13.82 -6.83 0.07
N ALA A 380 -14.42 -6.92 1.26
CA ALA A 380 -15.84 -7.27 1.40
C ALA A 380 -16.72 -6.18 0.75
N ASP A 381 -16.12 -5.02 0.51
CA ASP A 381 -16.72 -3.88 -0.17
C ASP A 381 -17.01 -4.11 -1.66
N LYS A 382 -16.49 -5.17 -2.30
CA LYS A 382 -16.69 -5.35 -3.75
C LYS A 382 -18.14 -5.61 -4.16
N ASN A 383 -18.95 -6.23 -3.30
CA ASN A 383 -20.39 -6.42 -3.55
C ASN A 383 -21.28 -5.34 -2.92
N ASN A 384 -20.72 -4.46 -2.08
CA ASN A 384 -21.43 -3.37 -1.41
C ASN A 384 -20.96 -1.98 -1.85
N ASN A 385 -20.21 -1.86 -2.95
CA ASN A 385 -19.77 -0.55 -3.44
C ASN A 385 -20.94 0.38 -3.78
N GLY A 386 -22.06 -0.18 -4.26
CA GLY A 386 -23.35 0.53 -4.41
C GLY A 386 -23.89 0.99 -3.07
N ASP A 387 -24.23 0.06 -2.18
CA ASP A 387 -24.75 0.34 -0.83
C ASP A 387 -23.88 1.32 -0.03
N ARG A 388 -22.55 1.22 -0.16
CA ARG A 388 -21.62 2.14 0.49
C ARG A 388 -21.51 3.47 -0.24
N PHE A 389 -21.67 3.52 -1.56
CA PHE A 389 -21.77 4.79 -2.28
C PHE A 389 -23.06 5.50 -1.88
N ASP A 390 -24.16 4.76 -1.65
CA ASP A 390 -25.44 5.32 -1.24
C ASP A 390 -25.36 6.05 0.12
N LEU A 391 -24.52 5.57 1.04
CA LEU A 391 -24.21 6.28 2.29
C LEU A 391 -23.71 7.72 2.09
N LEU A 392 -23.11 8.05 0.94
CA LEU A 392 -22.72 9.43 0.66
C LEU A 392 -23.92 10.36 0.61
N PHE A 393 -25.07 9.91 0.10
CA PHE A 393 -26.27 10.74 0.08
C PHE A 393 -26.82 10.95 1.50
N ASP A 394 -26.65 9.98 2.40
CA ASP A 394 -26.99 10.17 3.81
C ASP A 394 -26.04 11.14 4.50
N TYR A 395 -24.74 11.07 4.23
CA TYR A 395 -23.79 12.05 4.74
C TYR A 395 -24.07 13.47 4.21
N ILE A 396 -24.42 13.60 2.93
CA ILE A 396 -24.79 14.89 2.33
C ILE A 396 -26.02 15.46 3.05
N LYS A 397 -27.05 14.65 3.31
CA LYS A 397 -28.23 15.04 4.11
C LYS A 397 -27.86 15.42 5.54
N MET A 398 -26.98 14.66 6.18
CA MET A 398 -26.51 14.96 7.54
C MET A 398 -25.75 16.29 7.60
N LEU A 399 -25.10 16.67 6.50
CA LEU A 399 -24.39 17.92 6.35
C LEU A 399 -25.23 19.03 5.70
N GLU A 400 -26.49 18.77 5.33
CA GLU A 400 -27.37 19.76 4.71
C GLU A 400 -26.71 20.40 3.45
N LEU A 401 -26.10 19.56 2.60
CA LEU A 401 -25.34 19.98 1.41
C LEU A 401 -26.05 19.68 0.08
N GLU A 402 -27.26 19.13 0.09
CA GLU A 402 -27.98 18.68 -1.11
C GLU A 402 -28.21 19.82 -2.12
N GLU A 403 -28.74 20.94 -1.64
CA GLU A 403 -29.02 22.12 -2.46
C GLU A 403 -27.70 22.71 -2.98
N ALA A 404 -26.73 22.89 -2.10
CA ALA A 404 -25.42 23.44 -2.45
C ALA A 404 -24.69 22.61 -3.52
N ILE A 405 -24.72 21.28 -3.44
CA ILE A 405 -24.11 20.40 -4.46
C ILE A 405 -24.86 20.48 -5.79
N THR A 406 -26.19 20.61 -5.75
CA THR A 406 -27.03 20.69 -6.95
C THR A 406 -26.83 22.01 -7.70
N GLU A 407 -26.64 23.12 -6.99
CA GLU A 407 -26.39 24.44 -7.59
C GLU A 407 -24.95 24.65 -8.06
N MET A 408 -24.02 23.81 -7.58
CA MET A 408 -22.59 23.96 -7.87
C MET A 408 -22.27 23.70 -9.34
N LYS A 409 -21.58 24.65 -9.99
CA LYS A 409 -21.14 24.52 -11.38
C LYS A 409 -19.85 23.69 -11.47
N VAL A 410 -20.01 22.38 -11.56
CA VAL A 410 -18.89 21.42 -11.48
C VAL A 410 -18.25 21.12 -12.85
N ILE A 411 -16.92 21.04 -12.88
CA ILE A 411 -16.13 20.35 -13.91
C ILE A 411 -15.58 19.06 -13.28
N HIS A 412 -15.93 17.90 -13.83
CA HIS A 412 -15.61 16.62 -13.21
C HIS A 412 -14.61 15.81 -14.06
N VAL A 413 -13.45 15.47 -13.50
CA VAL A 413 -12.35 14.88 -14.27
C VAL A 413 -11.92 13.53 -13.70
N ALA A 414 -12.02 12.47 -14.51
CA ALA A 414 -11.47 11.15 -14.25
C ALA A 414 -10.34 10.81 -15.24
N GLY A 415 -9.69 9.65 -15.04
CA GLY A 415 -8.55 9.22 -15.83
C GLY A 415 -7.50 8.44 -15.04
N THR A 416 -6.49 7.92 -15.72
CA THR A 416 -5.37 7.21 -15.07
C THR A 416 -4.21 8.16 -14.82
N LYS A 417 -3.72 8.84 -15.86
CA LYS A 417 -2.64 9.84 -15.79
C LYS A 417 -3.13 11.19 -16.30
N GLY A 418 -2.59 12.28 -15.75
CA GLY A 418 -2.90 13.64 -16.19
C GLY A 418 -4.16 14.28 -15.60
N LYS A 419 -4.92 13.60 -14.74
CA LYS A 419 -6.11 14.16 -14.04
C LYS A 419 -5.77 15.46 -13.29
N GLY A 420 -4.91 15.37 -12.29
CA GLY A 420 -4.44 16.53 -11.52
C GLY A 420 -3.90 17.66 -12.42
N SER A 421 -3.05 17.37 -13.40
CA SER A 421 -2.56 18.39 -14.35
C SER A 421 -3.70 19.06 -15.14
N THR A 422 -4.65 18.27 -15.66
CA THR A 422 -5.81 18.78 -16.41
C THR A 422 -6.65 19.67 -15.51
N CYS A 423 -6.92 19.25 -14.27
CA CYS A 423 -7.66 20.05 -13.30
C CYS A 423 -6.92 21.35 -12.96
N THR A 424 -5.59 21.32 -12.77
CA THR A 424 -4.77 22.51 -12.49
C THR A 424 -4.77 23.49 -13.67
N PHE A 425 -4.62 23.01 -14.91
CA PHE A 425 -4.73 23.86 -16.08
C PHE A 425 -6.13 24.48 -16.21
N THR A 426 -7.19 23.67 -16.01
CA THR A 426 -8.58 24.12 -16.09
C THR A 426 -8.88 25.20 -15.05
N GLU A 427 -8.46 24.98 -13.80
CA GLU A 427 -8.56 25.96 -12.71
C GLU A 427 -7.84 27.25 -13.08
N SER A 428 -6.57 27.17 -13.51
CA SER A 428 -5.76 28.34 -13.81
C SER A 428 -6.33 29.15 -14.97
N ILE A 429 -6.85 28.50 -16.02
CA ILE A 429 -7.54 29.16 -17.13
C ILE A 429 -8.76 29.92 -16.64
N LEU A 430 -9.67 29.26 -15.90
CA LEU A 430 -10.92 29.88 -15.46
C LEU A 430 -10.68 31.01 -14.44
N ARG A 431 -9.70 30.85 -13.56
CA ARG A 431 -9.28 31.92 -12.65
C ARG A 431 -8.73 33.14 -13.41
N ASN A 432 -7.95 32.93 -14.47
CA ASN A 432 -7.47 34.03 -15.32
C ASN A 432 -8.60 34.63 -16.19
N CYS A 433 -9.71 33.94 -16.37
CA CYS A 433 -10.94 34.50 -16.94
C CYS A 433 -11.76 35.31 -15.91
N GLY A 434 -11.34 35.36 -14.64
CA GLY A 434 -11.94 36.19 -13.58
C GLY A 434 -12.94 35.45 -12.69
N PHE A 435 -13.07 34.13 -12.81
CA PHE A 435 -13.95 33.32 -11.97
C PHE A 435 -13.30 32.94 -10.65
N ARG A 436 -14.12 32.84 -9.59
CA ARG A 436 -13.70 32.25 -8.32
C ARG A 436 -13.66 30.73 -8.44
N THR A 437 -12.50 30.14 -8.21
CA THR A 437 -12.26 28.73 -8.47
C THR A 437 -12.12 27.94 -7.18
N GLY A 438 -12.77 26.78 -7.13
CA GLY A 438 -12.49 25.71 -6.16
C GLY A 438 -11.88 24.52 -6.88
N LEU A 439 -10.73 24.01 -6.41
CA LEU A 439 -10.07 22.85 -6.98
C LEU A 439 -9.86 21.78 -5.91
N PHE A 440 -10.41 20.59 -6.15
CA PHE A 440 -10.22 19.41 -5.30
C PHE A 440 -9.35 18.36 -6.00
N THR A 441 -8.17 18.07 -5.45
CA THR A 441 -7.16 17.18 -6.06
C THR A 441 -6.63 16.10 -5.12
N SER A 442 -6.01 15.07 -5.70
CA SER A 442 -5.43 13.97 -4.95
C SER A 442 -4.23 13.28 -5.62
N PRO A 443 -3.28 12.71 -4.83
CA PRO A 443 -3.07 12.94 -3.39
C PRO A 443 -2.33 14.26 -3.09
N HIS A 444 -2.18 14.62 -1.81
CA HIS A 444 -1.27 15.69 -1.37
C HIS A 444 0.18 15.19 -1.23
N LEU A 445 1.14 16.11 -1.19
CA LEU A 445 2.57 15.83 -0.97
C LEU A 445 3.01 16.05 0.47
N ILE A 446 2.74 17.22 1.03
CA ILE A 446 3.26 17.67 2.32
C ILE A 446 2.12 17.81 3.33
N ASP A 447 1.03 18.45 2.88
CA ASP A 447 -0.07 18.92 3.72
C ASP A 447 -1.44 18.60 3.06
N VAL A 448 -2.40 18.14 3.87
CA VAL A 448 -3.75 17.81 3.38
C VAL A 448 -4.49 19.00 2.76
N ARG A 449 -4.16 20.23 3.17
CA ARG A 449 -4.73 21.46 2.61
C ARG A 449 -4.44 21.62 1.13
N GLU A 450 -3.37 21.03 0.60
CA GLU A 450 -3.07 21.00 -0.85
C GLU A 450 -4.19 20.38 -1.69
N ARG A 451 -5.04 19.55 -1.06
CA ARG A 451 -6.19 18.93 -1.74
C ARG A 451 -7.31 19.93 -2.00
N PHE A 452 -7.33 21.07 -1.32
CA PHE A 452 -8.39 22.07 -1.39
C PHE A 452 -7.77 23.42 -1.76
N ARG A 453 -7.93 23.83 -3.02
CA ARG A 453 -7.46 25.14 -3.47
C ARG A 453 -8.61 26.08 -3.75
N LEU A 454 -8.46 27.33 -3.33
CA LEU A 454 -9.34 28.44 -3.59
C LEU A 454 -8.53 29.49 -4.35
N ASP A 455 -9.01 29.85 -5.55
CA ASP A 455 -8.37 30.88 -6.37
C ASP A 455 -6.86 30.61 -6.61
N GLY A 456 -6.51 29.35 -6.83
CA GLY A 456 -5.14 28.87 -7.07
C GLY A 456 -4.26 28.67 -5.82
N MET A 457 -4.76 29.00 -4.63
CA MET A 457 -4.05 28.92 -3.36
C MET A 457 -4.60 27.79 -2.48
N ASP A 458 -3.72 27.07 -1.78
CA ASP A 458 -4.16 26.09 -0.78
C ASP A 458 -5.00 26.79 0.31
N ILE A 459 -6.04 26.11 0.81
CA ILE A 459 -6.90 26.65 1.87
C ILE A 459 -6.09 27.02 3.11
N SER A 460 -6.42 28.15 3.76
CA SER A 460 -5.75 28.54 5.00
C SER A 460 -6.02 27.55 6.13
N GLU A 461 -5.13 27.49 7.10
CA GLU A 461 -5.28 26.57 8.24
C GLU A 461 -6.56 26.85 9.02
N GLU A 462 -6.87 28.14 9.24
CA GLU A 462 -8.02 28.59 10.02
C GLU A 462 -9.33 28.15 9.34
N LYS A 463 -9.45 28.41 8.04
CA LYS A 463 -10.61 27.99 7.25
C LYS A 463 -10.72 26.47 7.19
N PHE A 464 -9.60 25.78 6.98
CA PHE A 464 -9.59 24.31 6.97
C PHE A 464 -10.12 23.74 8.28
N LEU A 465 -9.62 24.22 9.43
CA LEU A 465 -10.04 23.75 10.74
C LEU A 465 -11.50 24.05 11.03
N GLU A 466 -11.97 25.25 10.68
CA GLU A 466 -13.38 25.63 10.82
C GLU A 466 -14.30 24.63 10.09
N TYR A 467 -14.03 24.39 8.80
CA TYR A 467 -14.86 23.52 7.99
C TYR A 467 -14.69 22.05 8.34
N PHE A 468 -13.47 21.64 8.68
CA PHE A 468 -13.17 20.28 9.13
C PHE A 468 -14.00 19.92 10.35
N TRP A 469 -13.91 20.71 11.42
CA TRP A 469 -14.62 20.41 12.67
C TRP A 469 -16.13 20.55 12.52
N TRP A 470 -16.59 21.48 11.67
CA TRP A 470 -18.00 21.59 11.33
C TRP A 470 -18.54 20.29 10.69
N CYS A 471 -17.82 19.73 9.70
CA CYS A 471 -18.21 18.47 9.06
C CYS A 471 -18.05 17.28 10.01
N TYR A 472 -16.89 17.18 10.67
CA TYR A 472 -16.53 16.05 11.52
C TYR A 472 -17.49 15.88 12.69
N ASN A 473 -17.79 16.97 13.41
CA ASN A 473 -18.67 16.91 14.58
C ASN A 473 -20.10 16.55 14.18
N ARG A 474 -20.65 17.14 13.11
CA ARG A 474 -22.01 16.82 12.63
C ARG A 474 -22.15 15.36 12.20
N LEU A 475 -21.16 14.84 11.48
CA LEU A 475 -21.16 13.43 11.07
C LEU A 475 -21.01 12.51 12.29
N LYS A 476 -20.12 12.85 13.22
CA LYS A 476 -19.87 12.06 14.43
C LYS A 476 -21.10 12.00 15.34
N GLU A 477 -21.80 13.11 15.54
CA GLU A 477 -23.02 13.20 16.33
C GLU A 477 -24.18 12.38 15.74
N ARG A 478 -24.20 12.20 14.41
CA ARG A 478 -25.25 11.48 13.68
C ARG A 478 -24.80 10.08 13.24
N THR A 479 -23.66 9.61 13.73
CA THR A 479 -23.13 8.27 13.44
C THR A 479 -23.96 7.21 14.16
N THR A 480 -24.34 6.15 13.43
CA THR A 480 -25.07 4.99 13.95
C THR A 480 -24.38 3.69 13.53
N GLU A 481 -24.86 2.54 13.99
CA GLU A 481 -24.35 1.23 13.50
C GLU A 481 -24.56 1.09 11.98
N ASP A 482 -25.67 1.61 11.46
CA ASP A 482 -26.03 1.55 10.03
C ASP A 482 -25.30 2.61 9.18
N ILE A 483 -25.00 3.78 9.76
CA ILE A 483 -24.33 4.90 9.09
C ILE A 483 -23.06 5.25 9.87
N PRO A 484 -21.94 4.54 9.61
CA PRO A 484 -20.67 4.78 10.29
C PRO A 484 -20.03 6.08 9.82
N MET A 485 -18.96 6.54 10.49
CA MET A 485 -18.15 7.66 10.01
C MET A 485 -17.61 7.41 8.58
N PRO A 486 -17.62 8.42 7.69
CA PRO A 486 -17.10 8.25 6.34
C PRO A 486 -15.60 7.95 6.34
N THR A 487 -15.19 7.05 5.46
CA THR A 487 -13.77 6.75 5.24
C THR A 487 -13.01 7.99 4.75
N TYR A 488 -11.71 8.05 5.04
CA TYR A 488 -10.81 9.18 4.74
C TYR A 488 -11.12 9.97 3.45
N PHE A 489 -11.12 9.32 2.28
CA PHE A 489 -11.35 10.02 1.01
C PHE A 489 -12.78 10.56 0.86
N ARG A 490 -13.78 9.83 1.36
CA ARG A 490 -15.19 10.27 1.34
C ARG A 490 -15.39 11.51 2.21
N PHE A 491 -14.79 11.50 3.40
CA PHE A 491 -14.82 12.65 4.28
C PHE A 491 -14.20 13.89 3.61
N LEU A 492 -13.03 13.72 2.96
CA LEU A 492 -12.39 14.83 2.23
C LEU A 492 -13.24 15.35 1.07
N ALA A 493 -13.92 14.48 0.31
CA ALA A 493 -14.83 14.93 -0.75
C ALA A 493 -16.02 15.73 -0.19
N LEU A 494 -16.63 15.27 0.90
CA LEU A 494 -17.69 16.01 1.61
C LEU A 494 -17.20 17.38 2.11
N LEU A 495 -15.98 17.41 2.65
CA LEU A 495 -15.33 18.64 3.09
C LEU A 495 -15.09 19.59 1.90
N ALA A 496 -14.71 19.09 0.73
CA ALA A 496 -14.55 19.92 -0.48
C ALA A 496 -15.86 20.59 -0.88
N PHE A 497 -16.97 19.85 -0.91
CA PHE A 497 -18.29 20.42 -1.19
C PHE A 497 -18.66 21.50 -0.18
N LYS A 498 -18.42 21.26 1.11
CA LYS A 498 -18.64 22.26 2.16
C LYS A 498 -17.82 23.54 1.94
N ILE A 499 -16.53 23.38 1.67
CA ILE A 499 -15.61 24.51 1.42
C ILE A 499 -16.11 25.32 0.24
N PHE A 500 -16.33 24.68 -0.91
CA PHE A 500 -16.70 25.37 -2.15
C PHE A 500 -18.07 26.04 -2.08
N ALA A 501 -19.02 25.44 -1.37
CA ALA A 501 -20.34 26.03 -1.12
C ALA A 501 -20.25 27.28 -0.24
N VAL A 502 -19.55 27.21 0.90
CA VAL A 502 -19.45 28.35 1.83
C VAL A 502 -18.59 29.47 1.24
N GLU A 503 -17.51 29.11 0.55
CA GLU A 503 -16.65 30.06 -0.14
C GLU A 503 -17.26 30.61 -1.42
N LYS A 504 -18.44 30.14 -1.85
CA LYS A 504 -19.18 30.63 -3.03
C LYS A 504 -18.29 30.70 -4.27
N VAL A 505 -17.66 29.57 -4.61
CA VAL A 505 -16.88 29.47 -5.85
C VAL A 505 -17.83 29.50 -7.05
N ASP A 506 -17.41 30.16 -8.13
CA ASP A 506 -18.16 30.19 -9.38
C ASP A 506 -18.04 28.86 -10.12
N VAL A 507 -16.90 28.18 -9.98
CA VAL A 507 -16.62 26.87 -10.57
C VAL A 507 -15.91 25.95 -9.57
N ALA A 508 -16.38 24.71 -9.49
CA ALA A 508 -15.73 23.66 -8.73
C ALA A 508 -15.13 22.61 -9.67
N ILE A 509 -13.80 22.46 -9.67
CA ILE A 509 -13.07 21.48 -10.46
C ILE A 509 -12.75 20.29 -9.54
N LEU A 510 -13.34 19.13 -9.84
CA LEU A 510 -13.25 17.94 -9.02
C LEU A 510 -12.42 16.86 -9.73
N GLU A 511 -11.27 16.51 -9.15
CA GLU A 511 -10.52 15.31 -9.53
C GLU A 511 -11.12 14.07 -8.87
N VAL A 512 -11.43 13.06 -9.69
CA VAL A 512 -11.80 11.73 -9.20
C VAL A 512 -10.60 11.06 -8.50
N GLY A 513 -10.82 10.53 -7.30
CA GLY A 513 -9.79 9.82 -6.54
C GLY A 513 -9.45 8.47 -7.16
N LEU A 514 -10.45 7.58 -7.27
CA LEU A 514 -10.26 6.24 -7.82
C LEU A 514 -11.47 5.78 -8.62
N GLY A 515 -11.22 5.27 -9.84
CA GLY A 515 -12.28 4.80 -10.72
C GLY A 515 -13.06 5.98 -11.31
N GLY A 516 -14.33 6.09 -10.93
CA GLY A 516 -15.25 7.16 -11.34
C GLY A 516 -16.67 6.87 -10.87
N ARG A 517 -17.23 5.73 -11.30
CA ARG A 517 -18.62 5.34 -11.03
C ARG A 517 -19.05 5.42 -9.56
N PHE A 518 -18.24 4.90 -8.65
CA PHE A 518 -18.51 4.89 -7.20
C PHE A 518 -17.54 5.79 -6.41
N ASP A 519 -16.92 6.76 -7.08
CA ASP A 519 -16.05 7.73 -6.42
C ASP A 519 -16.87 8.76 -5.63
N ALA A 520 -16.36 9.22 -4.49
CA ALA A 520 -17.07 10.15 -3.63
C ALA A 520 -17.45 11.47 -4.30
N THR A 521 -16.71 11.87 -5.34
CA THR A 521 -16.99 13.06 -6.14
C THR A 521 -18.15 12.87 -7.12
N ASN A 522 -18.56 11.63 -7.44
CA ASN A 522 -19.60 11.32 -8.42
C ASN A 522 -21.05 11.49 -7.91
N VAL A 523 -21.20 12.01 -6.69
CA VAL A 523 -22.50 12.41 -6.10
C VAL A 523 -23.12 13.61 -6.80
N VAL A 524 -22.32 14.40 -7.53
CA VAL A 524 -22.80 15.55 -8.30
C VAL A 524 -23.76 15.05 -9.40
N PRO A 525 -25.05 15.43 -9.37
CA PRO A 525 -26.03 14.87 -10.30
C PRO A 525 -25.82 15.37 -11.74
N GLU A 526 -25.56 16.68 -11.90
CA GLU A 526 -25.43 17.34 -13.20
C GLU A 526 -24.20 18.27 -13.22
N PRO A 527 -22.99 17.73 -13.42
CA PRO A 527 -21.83 18.58 -13.70
C PRO A 527 -22.03 19.33 -15.02
N ILE A 528 -21.37 20.47 -15.18
CA ILE A 528 -21.46 21.27 -16.41
C ILE A 528 -20.75 20.56 -17.57
N VAL A 529 -19.63 19.90 -17.28
CA VAL A 529 -18.83 19.16 -18.27
C VAL A 529 -17.98 18.09 -17.57
N CYS A 530 -17.80 16.95 -18.22
CA CYS A 530 -16.95 15.85 -17.75
C CYS A 530 -15.69 15.70 -18.60
N GLY A 531 -14.58 15.28 -17.99
CA GLY A 531 -13.30 15.04 -18.65
C GLY A 531 -12.74 13.66 -18.33
N ILE A 532 -12.25 12.93 -19.34
CA ILE A 532 -11.48 11.69 -19.17
C ILE A 532 -10.06 11.90 -19.70
N SER A 533 -9.11 12.05 -18.80
CA SER A 533 -7.68 12.13 -19.15
C SER A 533 -7.14 10.76 -19.59
N SER A 534 -5.85 10.68 -19.92
CA SER A 534 -5.21 9.47 -20.44
C SER A 534 -5.49 8.23 -19.59
N LEU A 535 -5.95 7.16 -20.25
CA LEU A 535 -6.25 5.86 -19.66
C LEU A 535 -5.08 4.90 -19.82
N GLY A 536 -4.92 4.05 -18.81
CA GLY A 536 -3.87 3.06 -18.75
C GLY A 536 -4.11 2.09 -17.60
N TYR A 537 -3.38 0.99 -17.61
CA TYR A 537 -3.44 -0.02 -16.55
C TYR A 537 -2.98 0.56 -15.22
N ASP A 538 -3.92 0.74 -14.30
CA ASP A 538 -3.67 1.23 -12.94
C ASP A 538 -4.78 0.72 -12.03
N HIS A 539 -4.45 0.42 -10.77
CA HIS A 539 -5.39 -0.11 -9.79
C HIS A 539 -6.26 -1.29 -10.29
N MET A 540 -5.66 -2.20 -11.07
CA MET A 540 -6.36 -3.32 -11.72
C MET A 540 -7.12 -4.22 -10.72
N GLU A 541 -6.61 -4.33 -9.48
CA GLU A 541 -7.29 -5.04 -8.40
C GLU A 541 -8.69 -4.50 -8.05
N ILE A 542 -8.97 -3.24 -8.38
CA ILE A 542 -10.19 -2.51 -8.02
C ILE A 542 -11.03 -2.21 -9.26
N LEU A 543 -10.38 -1.80 -10.36
CA LEU A 543 -11.07 -1.26 -11.54
C LEU A 543 -11.27 -2.27 -12.67
N GLY A 544 -10.61 -3.43 -12.61
CA GLY A 544 -10.65 -4.45 -13.66
C GLY A 544 -9.28 -4.78 -14.22
N ASN A 545 -9.19 -5.91 -14.92
CA ASN A 545 -7.94 -6.42 -15.48
C ASN A 545 -7.71 -6.03 -16.93
N THR A 546 -8.67 -5.31 -17.55
CA THR A 546 -8.63 -4.86 -18.94
C THR A 546 -8.74 -3.34 -19.02
N LEU A 547 -8.27 -2.73 -20.13
CA LEU A 547 -8.42 -1.28 -20.31
C LEU A 547 -9.90 -0.92 -20.51
N GLY A 548 -10.69 -1.80 -21.13
CA GLY A 548 -12.12 -1.62 -21.29
C GLY A 548 -12.87 -1.55 -19.96
N GLU A 549 -12.58 -2.42 -19.00
CA GLU A 549 -13.17 -2.34 -17.64
C GLU A 549 -12.78 -1.04 -16.92
N ILE A 550 -11.49 -0.67 -16.99
CA ILE A 550 -10.98 0.57 -16.40
C ILE A 550 -11.65 1.79 -17.03
N ALA A 551 -11.83 1.79 -18.36
CA ALA A 551 -12.54 2.83 -19.09
C ALA A 551 -14.01 2.90 -18.68
N GLY A 552 -14.68 1.75 -18.53
CA GLY A 552 -16.07 1.67 -18.08
C GLY A 552 -16.29 2.26 -16.69
N GLU A 553 -15.41 1.95 -15.73
CA GLU A 553 -15.47 2.53 -14.38
C GLU A 553 -15.25 4.05 -14.40
N LYS A 554 -14.34 4.54 -15.24
CA LYS A 554 -14.05 5.98 -15.36
C LYS A 554 -15.14 6.74 -16.10
N ALA A 555 -15.71 6.15 -17.15
CA ALA A 555 -16.90 6.66 -17.84
C ALA A 555 -18.15 6.69 -16.96
N GLY A 556 -18.08 6.10 -15.75
CA GLY A 556 -19.13 6.21 -14.74
C GLY A 556 -19.44 7.64 -14.28
N ILE A 557 -18.57 8.62 -14.59
CA ILE A 557 -18.84 10.04 -14.35
C ILE A 557 -19.70 10.70 -15.46
N PHE A 558 -19.91 10.03 -16.59
CA PHE A 558 -20.78 10.57 -17.64
C PHE A 558 -22.22 10.66 -17.14
N LYS A 559 -22.82 11.83 -17.31
CA LYS A 559 -24.22 12.12 -16.95
C LYS A 559 -24.99 12.50 -18.21
N ARG A 560 -26.24 12.06 -18.31
CA ARG A 560 -27.08 12.27 -19.50
C ARG A 560 -27.21 13.77 -19.81
N GLY A 561 -27.02 14.16 -21.08
CA GLY A 561 -27.12 15.56 -21.51
C GLY A 561 -25.94 16.46 -21.11
N VAL A 562 -24.94 15.92 -20.39
CA VAL A 562 -23.71 16.62 -20.04
C VAL A 562 -22.62 16.27 -21.07
N PRO A 563 -21.97 17.25 -21.72
CA PRO A 563 -20.90 16.99 -22.67
C PRO A 563 -19.68 16.39 -21.95
N ALA A 564 -18.96 15.55 -22.68
CA ALA A 564 -17.74 14.95 -22.19
C ALA A 564 -16.60 15.16 -23.18
N PHE A 565 -15.39 15.36 -22.64
CA PHE A 565 -14.17 15.44 -23.42
C PHE A 565 -13.19 14.36 -22.99
N THR A 566 -12.46 13.80 -23.94
CA THR A 566 -11.34 12.90 -23.64
C THR A 566 -10.14 13.22 -24.50
N VAL A 567 -9.01 12.57 -24.24
CA VAL A 567 -7.81 12.63 -25.08
C VAL A 567 -7.76 11.40 -25.98
N SER A 568 -6.82 11.32 -26.91
CA SER A 568 -6.61 10.07 -27.67
C SER A 568 -6.38 8.90 -26.72
N GLN A 569 -7.15 7.82 -26.87
CA GLN A 569 -7.07 6.61 -26.05
C GLN A 569 -6.68 5.40 -26.91
N PRO A 570 -6.19 4.31 -26.30
CA PRO A 570 -6.16 3.00 -26.96
C PRO A 570 -7.57 2.57 -27.41
N ASP A 571 -7.66 1.90 -28.56
CA ASP A 571 -8.95 1.50 -29.18
C ASP A 571 -9.89 0.77 -28.21
N GLU A 572 -9.35 -0.14 -27.40
CA GLU A 572 -10.11 -0.89 -26.38
C GLU A 572 -10.82 0.04 -25.38
N ALA A 573 -10.11 1.09 -24.93
CA ALA A 573 -10.67 2.05 -24.00
C ALA A 573 -11.61 3.03 -24.71
N MET A 574 -11.24 3.51 -25.90
CA MET A 574 -12.05 4.46 -26.67
C MET A 574 -13.41 3.87 -27.02
N GLY A 575 -13.46 2.62 -27.49
CA GLY A 575 -14.71 1.94 -27.82
C GLY A 575 -15.69 1.87 -26.63
N VAL A 576 -15.17 1.64 -25.42
CA VAL A 576 -16.01 1.65 -24.20
C VAL A 576 -16.50 3.06 -23.86
N LEU A 577 -15.65 4.09 -24.00
CA LEU A 577 -16.06 5.48 -23.76
C LEU A 577 -17.18 5.89 -24.72
N GLU A 578 -17.05 5.59 -26.01
CA GLU A 578 -18.03 5.87 -27.05
C GLU A 578 -19.34 5.12 -26.81
N GLU A 579 -19.26 3.82 -26.52
CA GLU A 579 -20.44 3.00 -26.19
C GLU A 579 -21.18 3.60 -24.98
N LYS A 580 -20.44 4.01 -23.94
CA LYS A 580 -21.07 4.57 -22.74
C LYS A 580 -21.69 5.93 -23.01
N ALA A 581 -21.01 6.77 -23.78
CA ALA A 581 -21.51 8.08 -24.18
C ALA A 581 -22.79 7.96 -25.01
N ALA A 582 -22.81 7.06 -26.00
CA ALA A 582 -23.99 6.79 -26.82
C ALA A 582 -25.18 6.28 -25.98
N LYS A 583 -24.95 5.36 -25.03
CA LYS A 583 -26.00 4.85 -24.13
C LYS A 583 -26.61 5.95 -23.24
N LEU A 584 -25.84 6.97 -22.90
CA LEU A 584 -26.26 8.07 -22.02
C LEU A 584 -26.70 9.32 -22.78
N ASP A 585 -26.65 9.32 -24.11
CA ASP A 585 -26.86 10.51 -24.95
C ASP A 585 -25.93 11.66 -24.53
N VAL A 586 -24.65 11.33 -24.42
CA VAL A 586 -23.55 12.26 -24.10
C VAL A 586 -22.76 12.55 -25.36
N HIS A 587 -22.59 13.83 -25.68
CA HIS A 587 -21.67 14.25 -26.72
C HIS A 587 -20.24 14.10 -26.19
N LEU A 588 -19.57 13.02 -26.61
CA LEU A 588 -18.15 12.78 -26.32
C LEU A 588 -17.29 13.31 -27.48
N GLN A 589 -16.34 14.19 -27.17
CA GLN A 589 -15.37 14.70 -28.14
C GLN A 589 -13.93 14.41 -27.71
N VAL A 590 -13.07 14.05 -28.67
CA VAL A 590 -11.63 13.93 -28.44
C VAL A 590 -11.00 15.32 -28.58
N ALA A 591 -10.43 15.83 -27.48
CA ALA A 591 -9.66 17.06 -27.46
C ALA A 591 -8.29 16.82 -28.11
N PRO A 592 -7.90 17.64 -29.11
CA PRO A 592 -6.57 17.56 -29.69
C PRO A 592 -5.52 18.01 -28.65
N PRO A 593 -4.28 17.50 -28.72
CA PRO A 593 -3.17 18.07 -27.97
C PRO A 593 -3.00 19.56 -28.32
N LEU A 594 -2.60 20.36 -27.34
CA LEU A 594 -2.27 21.76 -27.57
C LEU A 594 -1.07 21.87 -28.52
N ASP A 595 -1.24 22.63 -29.60
CA ASP A 595 -0.12 23.07 -30.45
C ASP A 595 0.71 24.13 -29.71
N ALA A 596 2.02 23.89 -29.58
CA ALA A 596 2.93 24.79 -28.89
C ALA A 596 3.04 26.17 -29.57
N ASP A 597 2.80 26.24 -30.87
CA ASP A 597 2.84 27.51 -31.61
C ASP A 597 1.75 28.48 -31.15
N LEU A 598 0.65 27.97 -30.58
CA LEU A 598 -0.44 28.78 -30.01
C LEU A 598 -0.08 29.48 -28.70
N LEU A 599 1.08 29.16 -28.09
CA LEU A 599 1.57 29.80 -26.87
C LEU A 599 2.44 31.04 -27.14
N ASN A 600 2.58 31.49 -28.39
CA ASN A 600 3.36 32.68 -28.76
C ASN A 600 4.82 32.64 -28.26
N GLY A 601 5.44 31.45 -28.30
CA GLY A 601 6.82 31.22 -27.83
C GLY A 601 6.95 31.06 -26.31
N LEU A 602 5.85 31.10 -25.55
CA LEU A 602 5.83 30.79 -24.12
C LEU A 602 5.76 29.27 -23.90
N LYS A 603 6.16 28.82 -22.71
CA LYS A 603 6.08 27.41 -22.29
C LYS A 603 4.94 27.21 -21.30
N LEU A 604 4.39 26.00 -21.28
CA LEU A 604 3.44 25.59 -20.24
C LEU A 604 4.04 25.74 -18.84
N GLY A 605 3.21 26.08 -17.86
CA GLY A 605 3.62 26.17 -16.46
C GLY A 605 3.98 24.81 -15.85
N LEU A 606 3.49 23.72 -16.45
CA LEU A 606 3.91 22.34 -16.14
C LEU A 606 4.72 21.78 -17.31
N ASP A 607 5.92 21.29 -17.05
CA ASP A 607 6.82 20.75 -18.07
C ASP A 607 6.47 19.31 -18.49
N GLY A 608 6.89 18.94 -19.70
CA GLY A 608 6.75 17.60 -20.30
C GLY A 608 5.78 17.53 -21.49
N GLU A 609 6.14 16.73 -22.51
CA GLU A 609 5.35 16.59 -23.75
C GLU A 609 3.91 16.12 -23.51
N HIS A 610 3.71 15.22 -22.55
CA HIS A 610 2.39 14.73 -22.17
C HIS A 610 1.49 15.83 -21.57
N GLN A 611 2.04 16.95 -21.12
CA GLN A 611 1.25 18.07 -20.60
C GLN A 611 0.52 18.81 -21.72
N TYR A 612 0.98 18.78 -22.96
CA TYR A 612 0.24 19.38 -24.09
C TYR A 612 -1.08 18.64 -24.35
N VAL A 613 -1.10 17.32 -24.12
CA VAL A 613 -2.34 16.52 -24.14
C VAL A 613 -3.27 16.91 -23.00
N ASN A 614 -2.74 17.09 -21.78
CA ASN A 614 -3.54 17.53 -20.62
C ASN A 614 -4.05 18.97 -20.77
N ALA A 615 -3.24 19.85 -21.35
CA ALA A 615 -3.59 21.24 -21.65
C ALA A 615 -4.67 21.33 -22.72
N GLY A 616 -4.58 20.52 -23.79
CA GLY A 616 -5.63 20.41 -24.81
C GLY A 616 -6.98 20.00 -24.21
N LEU A 617 -6.98 19.00 -23.33
CA LEU A 617 -8.19 18.60 -22.59
C LEU A 617 -8.69 19.74 -21.69
N ALA A 618 -7.81 20.42 -20.96
CA ALA A 618 -8.19 21.54 -20.10
C ALA A 618 -8.82 22.70 -20.88
N ILE A 619 -8.28 23.06 -22.05
CA ILE A 619 -8.85 24.08 -22.95
C ILE A 619 -10.28 23.70 -23.35
N ALA A 620 -10.50 22.44 -23.74
CA ALA A 620 -11.82 21.95 -24.14
C ALA A 620 -12.83 22.01 -22.98
N LEU A 621 -12.42 21.58 -21.78
CA LEU A 621 -13.23 21.64 -20.56
C LEU A 621 -13.57 23.09 -20.18
N SER A 622 -12.59 23.99 -20.14
CA SER A 622 -12.80 25.40 -19.84
C SER A 622 -13.72 26.06 -20.86
N SER A 623 -13.52 25.81 -22.15
CA SER A 623 -14.35 26.38 -23.22
C SER A 623 -15.80 25.92 -23.11
N ALA A 624 -16.02 24.61 -22.92
CA ALA A 624 -17.36 24.05 -22.77
C ALA A 624 -18.07 24.57 -21.51
N TRP A 625 -17.33 24.73 -20.41
CA TRP A 625 -17.87 25.31 -19.19
C TRP A 625 -18.31 26.76 -19.42
N LEU A 626 -17.45 27.61 -20.00
CA LEU A 626 -17.75 29.01 -20.32
C LEU A 626 -18.97 29.15 -21.23
N GLN A 627 -19.08 28.30 -22.26
CA GLN A 627 -20.25 28.27 -23.15
C GLN A 627 -21.54 27.97 -22.39
N ARG A 628 -21.54 26.90 -21.59
CA ARG A 628 -22.75 26.43 -20.89
C ARG A 628 -23.16 27.33 -19.72
N THR A 629 -22.24 28.13 -19.19
CA THR A 629 -22.52 29.08 -18.11
C THR A 629 -22.83 30.50 -18.60
N GLY A 630 -22.89 30.72 -19.92
CA GLY A 630 -23.32 31.98 -20.54
C GLY A 630 -22.20 32.98 -20.83
N HIS A 631 -20.93 32.57 -20.68
CA HIS A 631 -19.75 33.40 -20.86
C HIS A 631 -19.14 33.23 -22.25
N SER A 632 -19.95 33.49 -23.29
CA SER A 632 -19.56 33.29 -24.69
C SER A 632 -18.51 34.29 -25.18
N GLU A 633 -18.29 35.39 -24.46
CA GLU A 633 -17.27 36.41 -24.73
C GLU A 633 -15.84 35.84 -24.76
N PHE A 634 -15.58 34.71 -24.11
CA PHE A 634 -14.28 34.04 -24.09
C PHE A 634 -14.09 33.00 -25.22
N ASN A 635 -15.11 32.72 -26.04
CA ASN A 635 -15.07 31.70 -27.12
C ASN A 635 -14.52 32.19 -28.46
N SER A 636 -13.51 33.06 -28.46
CA SER A 636 -12.92 33.57 -29.71
C SER A 636 -11.99 32.57 -30.44
N LEU A 637 -12.15 31.26 -30.22
CA LEU A 637 -11.47 30.22 -31.02
C LEU A 637 -11.97 30.17 -32.47
N ASP A 638 -13.18 30.66 -32.75
CA ASP A 638 -13.81 30.55 -34.08
C ASP A 638 -13.45 31.68 -35.07
N LYS A 639 -12.63 32.68 -34.68
CA LYS A 639 -12.33 33.82 -35.57
C LYS A 639 -10.87 34.23 -35.66
N THR A 640 -10.00 33.71 -34.81
CA THR A 640 -8.56 34.00 -34.82
C THR A 640 -7.80 32.72 -34.54
N SER A 641 -6.76 32.44 -35.32
CA SER A 641 -5.85 31.30 -35.21
C SER A 641 -4.98 31.34 -33.93
N SER A 642 -5.50 31.85 -32.82
CA SER A 642 -4.78 32.10 -31.57
C SER A 642 -5.69 31.87 -30.36
N LEU A 643 -5.14 31.27 -29.30
CA LEU A 643 -5.84 31.11 -28.03
C LEU A 643 -6.10 32.48 -27.36
N PRO A 644 -7.21 32.63 -26.60
CA PRO A 644 -7.43 33.82 -25.78
C PRO A 644 -6.26 34.09 -24.83
N GLU A 645 -5.94 35.36 -24.57
CA GLU A 645 -4.83 35.75 -23.70
C GLU A 645 -4.96 35.15 -22.29
N GLN A 646 -6.19 35.07 -21.77
CA GLN A 646 -6.50 34.46 -20.47
C GLN A 646 -6.17 32.97 -20.45
N PHE A 647 -6.39 32.26 -21.56
CA PHE A 647 -6.07 30.85 -21.69
C PHE A 647 -4.55 30.65 -21.73
N ILE A 648 -3.85 31.43 -22.54
CA ILE A 648 -2.38 31.40 -22.62
C ILE A 648 -1.80 31.67 -21.23
N LYS A 649 -2.23 32.75 -20.56
CA LYS A 649 -1.77 33.09 -19.21
C LYS A 649 -2.10 31.98 -18.19
N GLY A 650 -3.29 31.39 -18.26
CA GLY A 650 -3.68 30.27 -17.41
C GLY A 650 -2.78 29.05 -17.59
N LEU A 651 -2.49 28.69 -18.84
CA LEU A 651 -1.63 27.56 -19.21
C LEU A 651 -0.17 27.79 -18.82
N THR A 652 0.36 29.01 -18.97
CA THR A 652 1.77 29.32 -18.67
C THR A 652 2.03 29.55 -17.18
N THR A 653 1.00 29.89 -16.39
CA THR A 653 1.12 30.16 -14.94
C THR A 653 0.61 29.01 -14.05
N ALA A 654 0.04 27.96 -14.64
CA ALA A 654 -0.42 26.79 -13.90
C ALA A 654 0.75 26.13 -13.15
N SER A 655 0.54 25.83 -11.86
CA SER A 655 1.56 25.25 -11.00
C SER A 655 0.98 24.17 -10.11
N LEU A 656 1.71 23.05 -10.00
CA LEU A 656 1.35 21.92 -9.16
C LEU A 656 2.59 21.43 -8.43
N GLN A 657 2.54 21.43 -7.09
CA GLN A 657 3.67 21.00 -6.27
C GLN A 657 4.11 19.57 -6.64
N GLY A 658 5.42 19.34 -6.68
CA GLY A 658 6.06 18.06 -7.03
C GLY A 658 5.83 17.56 -8.46
N ARG A 659 5.34 18.39 -9.38
CA ARG A 659 5.36 18.14 -10.82
C ARG A 659 6.13 19.23 -11.54
N ALA A 660 7.18 18.85 -12.25
CA ALA A 660 8.07 19.78 -12.95
C ALA A 660 8.51 20.97 -12.09
N GLN A 661 8.65 20.77 -10.77
CA GLN A 661 8.89 21.86 -9.83
C GLN A 661 10.40 22.02 -9.59
N ILE A 662 10.91 23.23 -9.81
CA ILE A 662 12.29 23.60 -9.55
C ILE A 662 12.33 24.35 -8.22
N VAL A 663 13.12 23.85 -7.27
CA VAL A 663 13.25 24.42 -5.93
C VAL A 663 14.73 24.66 -5.63
N PRO A 664 15.21 25.91 -5.60
CA PRO A 664 16.54 26.22 -5.09
C PRO A 664 16.58 25.95 -3.57
N ASP A 665 17.72 25.49 -3.06
CA ASP A 665 17.89 25.31 -1.61
C ASP A 665 18.18 26.66 -0.94
N GLU A 666 17.20 27.20 -0.22
CA GLU A 666 17.30 28.50 0.47
C GLU A 666 18.38 28.52 1.57
N HIS A 667 18.87 27.35 2.02
CA HIS A 667 19.93 27.25 3.02
C HIS A 667 21.33 27.48 2.44
N ILE A 668 21.44 27.60 1.11
CA ILE A 668 22.69 27.92 0.44
C ILE A 668 22.69 29.39 0.04
N ASP A 669 23.55 30.17 0.68
CA ASP A 669 23.83 31.55 0.28
C ASP A 669 24.59 31.54 -1.06
N THR A 670 23.86 31.79 -2.15
CA THR A 670 24.36 31.84 -3.53
C THR A 670 25.38 32.97 -3.76
N GLU A 671 25.45 33.98 -2.89
CA GLU A 671 26.49 35.02 -2.97
C GLU A 671 27.83 34.53 -2.41
N ARG A 672 27.82 33.51 -1.53
CA ARG A 672 29.01 33.01 -0.82
C ARG A 672 29.46 31.62 -1.27
N HIS A 673 28.56 30.79 -1.78
CA HIS A 673 28.76 29.38 -2.16
C HIS A 673 28.22 29.07 -3.57
N GLY A 674 28.37 27.82 -4.04
CA GLY A 674 27.80 27.39 -5.32
C GLY A 674 26.27 27.24 -5.28
N ASP A 675 25.66 26.74 -6.36
CA ASP A 675 24.20 26.61 -6.47
C ASP A 675 23.74 25.16 -6.22
N LEU A 676 22.70 24.96 -5.40
CA LEU A 676 22.00 23.67 -5.24
C LEU A 676 20.53 23.84 -5.62
N VAL A 677 20.10 23.09 -6.63
CA VAL A 677 18.75 23.16 -7.17
C VAL A 677 18.15 21.75 -7.24
N PHE A 678 16.96 21.60 -6.67
CA PHE A 678 16.19 20.36 -6.70
C PHE A 678 15.10 20.42 -7.77
N TYR A 679 15.06 19.41 -8.63
CA TYR A 679 14.03 19.20 -9.63
C TYR A 679 13.12 18.08 -9.13
N LEU A 680 11.85 18.40 -8.91
CA LEU A 680 10.88 17.51 -8.30
C LEU A 680 9.88 17.09 -9.38
N ASP A 681 10.10 15.91 -9.96
CA ASP A 681 9.23 15.40 -11.01
C ASP A 681 9.34 13.88 -11.26
N GLY A 682 8.36 13.34 -11.98
CA GLY A 682 8.31 11.95 -12.44
C GLY A 682 9.16 11.62 -13.67
N ALA A 683 10.32 12.28 -13.87
CA ALA A 683 11.32 12.06 -14.94
C ALA A 683 11.28 12.92 -16.21
N HIS A 684 10.72 14.12 -16.18
CA HIS A 684 10.69 15.01 -17.35
C HIS A 684 11.16 16.41 -16.98
N SER A 685 12.45 16.71 -17.17
CA SER A 685 12.98 18.05 -16.90
C SER A 685 14.34 18.29 -17.60
N PRO A 686 14.81 19.55 -17.73
CA PRO A 686 15.71 19.98 -18.81
C PRO A 686 17.18 19.55 -18.69
N GLU A 687 17.90 19.75 -19.81
CA GLU A 687 19.31 19.51 -20.05
C GLU A 687 20.19 19.98 -18.88
N SER A 688 21.09 19.11 -18.40
CA SER A 688 22.13 19.33 -17.34
C SER A 688 21.87 18.92 -15.88
N MET A 689 21.04 17.91 -15.60
CA MET A 689 21.01 17.29 -14.27
C MET A 689 22.19 16.34 -14.02
N GLU A 690 22.85 16.47 -12.87
CA GLU A 690 24.05 15.69 -12.54
C GLU A 690 23.77 14.54 -11.55
N ILE A 691 22.76 14.69 -10.69
CA ILE A 691 22.49 13.74 -9.61
C ILE A 691 21.03 13.26 -9.64
N LEU A 692 20.81 11.96 -9.51
CA LEU A 692 19.50 11.35 -9.27
C LEU A 692 19.34 11.03 -7.79
N LEU A 693 18.34 11.58 -7.11
CA LEU A 693 17.90 11.14 -5.79
C LEU A 693 16.65 10.28 -5.96
N PHE A 694 16.78 8.98 -5.65
CA PHE A 694 15.75 8.00 -5.99
C PHE A 694 15.39 7.07 -4.84
N ASN A 695 14.09 6.74 -4.76
CA ASN A 695 13.62 5.58 -4.03
C ASN A 695 12.40 4.96 -4.73
N CYS A 696 12.11 3.70 -4.43
CA CYS A 696 10.82 3.10 -4.78
C CYS A 696 10.46 2.05 -3.73
N MET A 697 9.20 1.65 -3.68
CA MET A 697 8.79 0.51 -2.85
C MET A 697 9.33 -0.80 -3.41
N SER A 698 9.51 -1.81 -2.55
CA SER A 698 9.95 -3.16 -2.93
C SER A 698 8.97 -3.90 -3.86
N VAL A 699 7.71 -3.48 -3.90
CA VAL A 699 6.69 -4.03 -4.81
C VAL A 699 6.87 -3.56 -6.27
N ARG A 700 7.71 -2.56 -6.51
CA ARG A 700 8.04 -2.06 -7.84
C ARG A 700 9.31 -2.74 -8.33
N ASP A 701 9.37 -3.08 -9.62
CA ASP A 701 10.56 -3.71 -10.20
C ASP A 701 11.59 -2.64 -10.64
N PRO A 702 12.72 -2.47 -9.91
CA PRO A 702 13.75 -1.51 -10.29
C PRO A 702 14.45 -1.85 -11.61
N GLN A 703 14.43 -3.12 -12.06
CA GLN A 703 15.01 -3.54 -13.33
C GLN A 703 14.22 -3.02 -14.53
N LEU A 704 12.93 -2.69 -14.34
CA LEU A 704 12.12 -2.04 -15.36
C LEU A 704 12.12 -0.52 -15.20
N LEU A 705 12.14 -0.03 -13.96
CA LEU A 705 12.03 1.41 -13.69
C LEU A 705 13.30 2.18 -14.03
N LEU A 706 14.46 1.75 -13.51
CA LEU A 706 15.70 2.52 -13.64
C LEU A 706 16.20 2.61 -15.10
N PRO A 707 16.18 1.55 -15.93
CA PRO A 707 16.57 1.68 -17.33
C PRO A 707 15.66 2.59 -18.13
N ASN A 708 14.34 2.53 -17.91
CA ASN A 708 13.38 3.38 -18.61
C ASN A 708 13.51 4.84 -18.17
N LEU A 709 13.72 5.07 -16.87
CA LEU A 709 14.04 6.40 -16.32
C LEU A 709 15.28 6.98 -17.00
N MET A 710 16.39 6.23 -16.98
CA MET A 710 17.65 6.67 -17.60
C MET A 710 17.51 6.91 -19.09
N LYS A 711 16.83 6.03 -19.82
CA LYS A 711 16.59 6.18 -21.26
C LYS A 711 15.76 7.44 -21.56
N THR A 712 14.73 7.68 -20.78
CA THR A 712 13.85 8.86 -20.93
C THR A 712 14.63 10.14 -20.66
N CYS A 713 15.37 10.20 -19.54
CA CYS A 713 16.23 11.33 -19.22
C CYS A 713 17.30 11.56 -20.30
N ALA A 714 17.96 10.49 -20.78
CA ALA A 714 18.97 10.58 -21.83
C ALA A 714 18.39 11.12 -23.16
N SER A 715 17.15 10.75 -23.51
CA SER A 715 16.47 11.30 -24.69
C SER A 715 16.17 12.81 -24.59
N HIS A 716 16.18 13.37 -23.38
CA HIS A 716 16.02 14.80 -23.10
C HIS A 716 17.37 15.47 -22.73
N GLY A 717 18.50 14.85 -23.11
CA GLY A 717 19.83 15.42 -22.88
C GLY A 717 20.32 15.35 -21.43
N VAL A 718 19.65 14.60 -20.55
CA VAL A 718 20.03 14.43 -19.14
C VAL A 718 20.84 13.15 -18.96
N CYS A 719 22.07 13.29 -18.45
CA CYS A 719 22.96 12.18 -18.13
C CYS A 719 23.42 12.28 -16.67
N PHE A 720 22.95 11.37 -15.83
CA PHE A 720 23.31 11.34 -14.41
C PHE A 720 24.77 10.93 -14.22
N LYS A 721 25.53 11.73 -13.47
CA LYS A 721 26.88 11.40 -12.99
C LYS A 721 26.82 10.53 -11.74
N LYS A 722 25.79 10.69 -10.91
CA LYS A 722 25.65 9.94 -9.65
C LYS A 722 24.19 9.68 -9.28
N ALA A 723 23.88 8.53 -8.70
CA ALA A 723 22.59 8.23 -8.09
C ALA A 723 22.69 8.06 -6.57
N LEU A 724 21.80 8.69 -5.81
CA LEU A 724 21.68 8.60 -4.36
C LEU A 724 20.41 7.83 -4.02
N PHE A 725 20.55 6.76 -3.24
CA PHE A 725 19.44 5.92 -2.79
C PHE A 725 19.19 6.12 -1.31
N VAL A 726 17.93 6.41 -0.96
CA VAL A 726 17.50 6.71 0.42
C VAL A 726 16.31 5.84 0.85
N PRO A 727 16.16 5.55 2.14
CA PRO A 727 14.95 4.93 2.69
C PRO A 727 13.76 5.89 2.67
N ASN A 728 12.54 5.33 2.74
CA ASN A 728 11.32 6.13 2.92
C ASN A 728 11.29 6.67 4.37
N ILE A 729 11.01 7.97 4.54
CA ILE A 729 10.81 8.56 5.87
C ILE A 729 9.34 8.50 6.26
N SER A 730 8.47 8.91 5.33
CA SER A 730 7.02 8.86 5.53
C SER A 730 6.45 7.47 5.21
N VAL A 731 5.73 6.87 6.17
CA VAL A 731 4.96 5.62 5.99
C VAL A 731 3.51 5.99 5.66
N TYR A 732 2.86 5.26 4.75
CA TYR A 732 1.48 5.46 4.23
C TYR A 732 0.37 5.71 5.26
N SER A 733 0.63 5.53 6.56
CA SER A 733 -0.36 5.56 7.64
C SER A 733 -0.30 6.78 8.57
N LYS A 734 0.64 7.71 8.39
CA LYS A 734 0.71 8.94 9.21
C LYS A 734 0.56 10.18 8.34
N VAL A 735 -0.66 10.71 8.29
CA VAL A 735 -0.91 12.04 7.74
C VAL A 735 -0.61 13.04 8.84
N GLY A 736 0.28 14.00 8.58
CA GLY A 736 0.39 15.22 9.40
C GLY A 736 1.34 15.23 10.59
N THR A 737 2.10 14.17 10.94
CA THR A 737 3.07 14.34 12.04
C THR A 737 4.23 15.23 11.60
N HIS A 738 4.34 16.41 12.22
CA HIS A 738 5.46 17.35 12.08
C HIS A 738 6.82 16.77 12.53
N ASP A 739 6.78 15.63 13.22
CA ASP A 739 7.95 14.93 13.76
C ASP A 739 8.56 13.97 12.75
N LEU A 740 9.84 14.19 12.46
CA LEU A 740 10.71 13.17 11.88
C LEU A 740 10.77 11.97 12.84
N PRO A 741 10.80 10.72 12.34
CA PRO A 741 11.06 9.57 13.19
C PRO A 741 12.36 9.76 13.96
N SER A 742 12.38 9.40 15.25
CA SER A 742 13.56 9.48 16.09
C SER A 742 14.73 8.71 15.47
N THR A 743 15.91 9.33 15.47
CA THR A 743 17.14 8.90 14.80
C THR A 743 17.81 7.64 15.39
N ASP A 744 17.12 6.88 16.26
CA ASP A 744 17.73 5.82 17.08
C ASP A 744 17.38 4.38 16.67
N ALA A 745 16.58 4.18 15.60
CA ALA A 745 16.35 2.84 15.05
C ALA A 745 17.31 2.56 13.88
N GLN A 746 18.07 1.47 13.94
CA GLN A 746 18.95 1.02 12.86
C GLN A 746 18.11 0.77 11.58
N VAL A 747 18.21 1.66 10.61
CA VAL A 747 17.42 1.58 9.36
C VAL A 747 17.98 0.45 8.48
N ASP A 748 17.14 -0.52 8.10
CA ASP A 748 17.52 -1.55 7.13
C ASP A 748 17.65 -0.93 5.73
N LEU A 749 18.88 -0.95 5.19
CA LEU A 749 19.24 -0.40 3.88
C LEU A 749 19.34 -1.49 2.80
N SER A 750 18.94 -2.73 3.10
CA SER A 750 19.02 -3.86 2.15
C SER A 750 18.35 -3.57 0.81
N TRP A 751 17.22 -2.85 0.84
CA TRP A 751 16.51 -2.43 -0.36
C TRP A 751 17.27 -1.35 -1.13
N GLN A 752 17.81 -0.33 -0.45
CA GLN A 752 18.61 0.72 -1.08
C GLN A 752 19.87 0.14 -1.73
N PHE A 753 20.52 -0.84 -1.11
CA PHE A 753 21.63 -1.58 -1.72
C PHE A 753 21.19 -2.41 -2.93
N THR A 754 19.95 -2.90 -2.96
CA THR A 754 19.39 -3.58 -4.14
C THR A 754 19.25 -2.59 -5.29
N LEU A 755 18.69 -1.40 -5.03
CA LEU A 755 18.57 -0.33 -6.02
C LEU A 755 19.95 0.10 -6.56
N GLN A 756 20.93 0.26 -5.66
CA GLN A 756 22.31 0.58 -6.01
C GLN A 756 22.92 -0.48 -6.94
N ARG A 757 22.72 -1.77 -6.64
CA ARG A 757 23.24 -2.86 -7.48
C ARG A 757 22.61 -2.86 -8.87
N VAL A 758 21.31 -2.61 -8.98
CA VAL A 758 20.62 -2.50 -10.28
C VAL A 758 21.19 -1.34 -11.08
N TRP A 759 21.39 -0.17 -10.45
CA TRP A 759 21.99 0.99 -11.09
C TRP A 759 23.39 0.74 -11.62
N GLU A 760 24.27 0.17 -10.80
CA GLU A 760 25.65 -0.14 -11.22
C GLU A 760 25.69 -1.19 -12.35
N ASN A 761 24.79 -2.19 -12.33
CA ASN A 761 24.68 -3.16 -13.42
C ASN A 761 24.26 -2.50 -14.74
N ILE A 762 23.39 -1.49 -14.70
CA ILE A 762 22.96 -0.75 -15.90
C ILE A 762 24.14 0.03 -16.49
N LEU A 763 24.96 0.66 -15.65
CA LEU A 763 26.14 1.42 -16.09
C LEU A 763 27.27 0.50 -16.59
N GLY A 764 27.47 -0.66 -15.97
CA GLY A 764 28.48 -1.64 -16.34
C GLY A 764 28.20 -2.40 -17.64
N GLY A 765 26.97 -2.36 -18.15
CA GLY A 765 26.52 -3.08 -19.35
C GLY A 765 27.11 -2.62 -20.70
N LYS A 766 28.05 -1.65 -20.71
CA LYS A 766 28.83 -1.27 -21.90
C LYS A 766 30.25 -1.85 -21.95
N ALA A 767 30.68 -2.59 -20.93
CA ALA A 767 31.97 -3.28 -20.94
C ALA A 767 31.74 -4.79 -21.15
N GLU A 768 32.38 -5.33 -22.18
CA GLU A 768 32.38 -6.74 -22.53
C GLU A 768 32.69 -7.64 -21.34
N ALA A 769 32.19 -8.88 -21.45
CA ALA A 769 32.50 -9.99 -20.57
C ALA A 769 33.99 -10.04 -20.19
N THR A 770 34.22 -10.44 -18.94
CA THR A 770 35.47 -10.90 -18.28
C THR A 770 36.15 -9.91 -17.32
N LYS A 771 36.22 -10.38 -16.05
CA LYS A 771 37.06 -9.99 -14.90
C LYS A 771 36.45 -9.03 -13.87
N ASN A 772 36.34 -9.56 -12.65
CA ASN A 772 36.31 -8.88 -11.35
C ASN A 772 36.49 -7.35 -11.41
N VAL A 773 35.38 -6.62 -11.42
CA VAL A 773 35.36 -5.22 -10.99
C VAL A 773 34.54 -5.18 -9.71
N GLN A 774 35.22 -5.48 -8.60
CA GLN A 774 34.80 -5.01 -7.30
C GLN A 774 35.01 -3.49 -7.35
N ALA A 775 33.96 -2.74 -7.71
CA ALA A 775 33.98 -1.29 -7.61
C ALA A 775 34.44 -0.96 -6.19
N VAL A 776 35.54 -0.22 -6.06
CA VAL A 776 36.10 0.20 -4.78
C VAL A 776 35.10 1.20 -4.19
N CYS A 777 34.11 0.69 -3.47
CA CYS A 777 33.18 1.53 -2.73
C CYS A 777 33.77 1.78 -1.35
N GLU A 778 34.03 3.04 -1.03
CA GLU A 778 34.51 3.44 0.28
C GLU A 778 33.34 3.44 1.27
N GLU A 779 33.54 2.81 2.43
CA GLU A 779 32.66 2.96 3.58
C GLU A 779 33.06 4.23 4.33
N ILE A 780 32.29 5.30 4.16
CA ILE A 780 32.47 6.55 4.90
C ILE A 780 31.51 6.51 6.09
N LYS A 781 32.01 6.76 7.30
CA LYS A 781 31.16 6.94 8.48
C LYS A 781 30.78 8.41 8.58
N ASP A 782 29.48 8.71 8.64
CA ASP A 782 28.99 10.06 9.01
C ASP A 782 29.30 10.32 10.50
N ASP A 783 29.24 11.58 10.95
CA ASP A 783 29.53 12.01 12.34
C ASP A 783 28.62 11.32 13.39
N ALA A 784 27.52 10.69 12.94
CA ALA A 784 26.62 9.86 13.73
C ALA A 784 26.95 8.34 13.73
N GLY A 785 28.04 7.90 13.09
CA GLY A 785 28.51 6.50 13.10
C GLY A 785 27.80 5.54 12.13
N MET A 786 26.88 6.00 11.27
CA MET A 786 26.22 5.20 10.23
C MET A 786 27.09 5.08 8.95
N SER A 787 27.15 3.89 8.37
CA SER A 787 27.98 3.59 7.19
C SER A 787 27.30 4.02 5.89
N VAL A 788 27.93 4.95 5.17
CA VAL A 788 27.61 5.33 3.79
C VAL A 788 28.48 4.50 2.87
N ARG A 789 27.88 3.71 1.97
CA ARG A 789 28.63 3.03 0.89
C ARG A 789 28.63 3.92 -0.34
N ASN A 790 29.75 4.58 -0.59
CA ASN A 790 29.92 5.51 -1.69
C ASN A 790 30.73 4.82 -2.81
N CYS A 791 30.10 4.59 -3.96
CA CYS A 791 30.75 4.14 -5.18
C CYS A 791 30.93 5.35 -6.13
N GLU A 792 31.67 5.20 -7.22
CA GLU A 792 31.94 6.30 -8.16
C GLU A 792 30.62 6.93 -8.66
N ASN A 793 29.69 6.12 -9.16
CA ASN A 793 28.45 6.56 -9.79
C ASN A 793 27.19 6.39 -8.93
N SER A 794 27.32 5.93 -7.68
CA SER A 794 26.18 5.79 -6.77
C SER A 794 26.53 5.89 -5.29
N ALA A 795 25.56 6.22 -4.45
CA ALA A 795 25.70 6.19 -2.99
C ALA A 795 24.39 5.77 -2.31
N VAL A 796 24.51 5.08 -1.17
CA VAL A 796 23.38 4.74 -0.30
C VAL A 796 23.51 5.53 1.00
N PHE A 797 22.46 6.27 1.36
CA PHE A 797 22.41 7.02 2.60
C PHE A 797 21.42 6.39 3.60
N PRO A 798 21.73 6.46 4.90
CA PRO A 798 20.87 5.91 5.95
C PRO A 798 19.57 6.67 6.15
N SER A 799 19.51 7.93 5.71
CA SER A 799 18.34 8.78 5.84
C SER A 799 18.36 9.86 4.74
N LEU A 800 17.19 10.41 4.41
CA LEU A 800 17.11 11.55 3.49
C LEU A 800 17.79 12.82 4.05
N PRO A 801 17.64 13.20 5.34
CA PRO A 801 18.40 14.30 5.93
C PRO A 801 19.91 14.16 5.75
N SER A 802 20.47 12.95 5.91
CA SER A 802 21.90 12.70 5.67
C SER A 802 22.29 12.92 4.21
N ALA A 803 21.45 12.49 3.25
CA ALA A 803 21.70 12.72 1.83
C ALA A 803 21.67 14.21 1.46
N ILE A 804 20.69 14.96 1.98
CA ILE A 804 20.57 16.41 1.75
C ILE A 804 21.74 17.16 2.41
N ARG A 805 22.14 16.80 3.64
CA ARG A 805 23.30 17.39 4.31
C ARG A 805 24.57 17.19 3.48
N TRP A 806 24.80 15.98 2.99
CA TRP A 806 25.94 15.67 2.12
C TRP A 806 25.96 16.51 0.83
N LEU A 807 24.79 16.73 0.21
CA LEU A 807 24.66 17.60 -0.96
C LEU A 807 25.01 19.05 -0.61
N ARG A 808 24.49 19.59 0.50
CA ARG A 808 24.77 20.94 0.98
C ARG A 808 26.26 21.15 1.27
N GLU A 809 26.89 20.21 1.98
CA GLU A 809 28.31 20.25 2.29
C GLU A 809 29.19 20.25 1.02
N LYS A 810 28.84 19.45 0.01
CA LYS A 810 29.55 19.40 -1.27
C LYS A 810 29.56 20.74 -2.00
N VAL A 811 28.44 21.45 -2.00
CA VAL A 811 28.31 22.77 -2.63
C VAL A 811 29.01 23.86 -1.81
N GLN A 812 28.91 23.78 -0.47
CA GLN A 812 29.58 24.74 0.42
C GLN A 812 31.10 24.68 0.33
N GLN A 813 31.67 23.46 0.17
CA GLN A 813 33.11 23.24 0.07
C GLN A 813 33.71 23.74 -1.25
N ASN A 814 32.92 23.93 -2.31
CA ASN A 814 33.45 24.34 -3.61
C ASN A 814 32.52 25.34 -4.32
N LYS A 815 32.90 26.61 -4.31
CA LYS A 815 32.13 27.73 -4.88
C LYS A 815 31.85 27.61 -6.39
N SER A 816 32.59 26.78 -7.11
CA SER A 816 32.41 26.60 -8.56
C SER A 816 31.47 25.43 -8.91
N ILE A 817 31.05 24.64 -7.91
CA ILE A 817 30.15 23.49 -8.14
C ILE A 817 28.71 23.98 -8.18
N ARG A 818 28.00 23.59 -9.24
CA ARG A 818 26.54 23.70 -9.35
C ARG A 818 25.96 22.30 -9.37
N LEU A 819 25.15 21.95 -8.38
CA LEU A 819 24.49 20.65 -8.31
C LEU A 819 23.01 20.80 -8.65
N GLN A 820 22.60 20.01 -9.66
CA GLN A 820 21.21 19.85 -10.05
C GLN A 820 20.78 18.42 -9.71
N VAL A 821 19.77 18.29 -8.84
CA VAL A 821 19.32 17.00 -8.29
C VAL A 821 17.92 16.70 -8.78
N LEU A 822 17.75 15.62 -9.55
CA LEU A 822 16.42 15.08 -9.86
C LEU A 822 15.92 14.24 -8.69
N VAL A 823 14.77 14.58 -8.14
CA VAL A 823 14.08 13.78 -7.12
C VAL A 823 12.95 13.03 -7.80
N ALA A 824 13.11 11.71 -7.90
CA ALA A 824 12.17 10.86 -8.61
C ALA A 824 11.94 9.52 -7.89
N GLY A 825 10.88 8.82 -8.27
CA GLY A 825 10.54 7.51 -7.71
C GLY A 825 9.23 7.53 -6.94
N SER A 826 9.25 7.52 -5.60
CA SER A 826 8.02 7.63 -4.82
C SER A 826 7.57 9.07 -4.62
N LEU A 827 6.25 9.28 -4.58
CA LEU A 827 5.65 10.58 -4.28
C LEU A 827 6.00 11.06 -2.86
N HIS A 828 6.17 10.13 -1.92
CA HIS A 828 6.58 10.40 -0.55
C HIS A 828 7.99 11.01 -0.50
N LEU A 829 8.93 10.52 -1.31
CA LEU A 829 10.26 11.10 -1.41
C LEU A 829 10.20 12.57 -1.85
N VAL A 830 9.39 12.86 -2.86
CA VAL A 830 9.24 14.23 -3.36
C VAL A 830 8.69 15.15 -2.26
N GLY A 831 7.67 14.71 -1.53
CA GLY A 831 7.11 15.45 -0.38
C GLY A 831 8.10 15.62 0.77
N ASP A 832 8.83 14.56 1.14
CA ASP A 832 9.82 14.57 2.22
C ASP A 832 11.00 15.52 1.88
N VAL A 833 11.45 15.52 0.62
CA VAL A 833 12.49 16.46 0.14
C VAL A 833 11.99 17.89 0.20
N LEU A 834 10.78 18.17 -0.31
CA LEU A 834 10.17 19.50 -0.23
C LEU A 834 10.11 20.01 1.20
N ARG A 835 9.69 19.16 2.14
CA ARG A 835 9.58 19.50 3.56
C ARG A 835 10.93 19.86 4.18
N LEU A 836 12.01 19.19 3.78
CA LEU A 836 13.36 19.42 4.30
C LEU A 836 14.08 20.61 3.67
N ILE A 837 13.69 21.01 2.46
CA ILE A 837 14.28 22.18 1.79
C ILE A 837 13.56 23.47 2.22
N LYS A 838 12.24 23.42 2.45
CA LYS A 838 11.43 24.57 2.88
C LYS A 838 11.48 24.86 4.38
N LYS A 839 11.89 23.89 5.21
CA LYS A 839 12.23 24.11 6.62
C LYS A 839 13.66 24.58 6.71
#